data_AF-A0A3N9P5P4-F1
#
_entry.id   AF-A0A3N9P5P4-F1
#
_cell.length_a   1.000
_cell.length_b   1.000
_cell.length_c   1.000
_cell.angle_alpha   90.00
_cell.angle_beta   90.00
_cell.angle_gamma   90.00
#
_symmetry.space_group_name_H-M   'P 1'
#
loop_
_entity.id
_entity.type
_entity.pdbx_description
1 polymer ?
#
loop_
_entity_poly.entity_id
_entity_poly.type
_entity_poly.pdbx_seq_one_letter_code
_entity_poly.pdbx_strand_id
1 'polypeptide(L)'
;MFEIIFSAVVSSIISLLIKAGLEDKVNPLKKLFSPSQEKQRMKALQRAFQKAKDEFHDPGMGALLENPSFQEFVIACLLDPEQRLNFDDAAHLLGKQFEQHRRSIKRFLNIMEYHLMEDETWSEILERFRTLRSQQEIKSLLEKNGQVSTPTVIRAVVEQLATLSDAVKSLEKDDLSQEISRAVVEKLGIRDQKTLRELYLKQVAWEANKLPWTIISSDYSDEQKARIIQLDEVYTDLDTCEVQQIDREDAYTLMMKNIRERELVPALQMIDRHSRLLVMGNPGSGKSTFVKYVACLLAQAGLNGEPHLQKLAPWSHGALLPVFVELRGFSAWLRNQTSRKSTHQCLTNYLKARLSDDETIAEFWPQFADLLASDKPALIIFDGLDEVPQDHRGAVVDCVNDFAGFYNDNRYIVTCRPYAYIGQPFQLDDFHTATLAPFSEEKIQEYIKKWYHLQEIKGYFKPSDAIDRANRLIAAIRARGLRDLAERPLLLTIMVQIHSTKKRLPQDRTELYADAVNLFLERWEGHVDQENNILDVLNMPGLKMSHLRAAIYEVAFRAHQSAASAEEAADIEEEHLRAWMAPHLDGVIKKAELFVDYIHERAGLLIRHKTDAYQFPHRSFQEFLAACHLLMQEDFI
;
A
#
# COMPACT_ATOMS: atom_id res chain seq x y z
N MET A 1 -26.61 -17.31 -31.34
CA MET A 1 -25.14 -17.14 -31.22
C MET A 1 -24.69 -15.81 -31.82
N PHE A 2 -24.88 -15.55 -33.12
CA PHE A 2 -24.55 -14.27 -33.76
C PHE A 2 -25.13 -13.03 -33.03
N GLU A 3 -26.39 -13.09 -32.57
CA GLU A 3 -26.99 -12.01 -31.76
C GLU A 3 -26.31 -11.81 -30.40
N ILE A 4 -25.87 -12.90 -29.75
CA ILE A 4 -25.24 -12.85 -28.42
C ILE A 4 -23.83 -12.27 -28.55
N ILE A 5 -23.09 -12.70 -29.57
CA ILE A 5 -21.76 -12.17 -29.90
C ILE A 5 -21.89 -10.67 -30.20
N PHE A 6 -22.84 -10.27 -31.04
CA PHE A 6 -23.04 -8.86 -31.38
C PHE A 6 -23.35 -7.99 -30.16
N SER A 7 -24.30 -8.40 -29.31
CA SER A 7 -24.67 -7.64 -28.10
C SER A 7 -23.51 -7.53 -27.10
N ALA A 8 -22.79 -8.62 -26.86
CA ALA A 8 -21.64 -8.65 -25.97
C ALA A 8 -20.46 -7.81 -26.49
N VAL A 9 -20.19 -7.84 -27.80
CA VAL A 9 -19.12 -7.06 -28.44
C VAL A 9 -19.42 -5.57 -28.37
N VAL A 10 -20.66 -5.16 -28.68
CA VAL A 10 -21.09 -3.76 -28.56
C VAL A 10 -20.95 -3.26 -27.12
N SER A 11 -21.45 -4.03 -26.15
CA SER A 11 -21.39 -3.68 -24.73
C SER A 11 -19.94 -3.58 -24.23
N SER A 12 -19.09 -4.50 -24.66
CA SER A 12 -17.66 -4.49 -24.35
C SER A 12 -16.96 -3.29 -24.95
N ILE A 13 -17.16 -2.98 -26.23
CA ILE A 13 -16.55 -1.81 -26.90
C ILE A 13 -17.00 -0.50 -26.26
N ILE A 14 -18.29 -0.35 -25.93
CA ILE A 14 -18.81 0.82 -25.23
C ILE A 14 -18.14 0.96 -23.85
N SER A 15 -18.05 -0.14 -23.10
CA SER A 15 -17.35 -0.18 -21.80
C SER A 15 -15.88 0.21 -21.94
N LEU A 16 -15.18 -0.30 -22.95
CA LEU A 16 -13.78 0.01 -23.25
C LEU A 16 -13.58 1.49 -23.58
N LEU A 17 -14.42 2.08 -24.43
CA LEU A 17 -14.33 3.50 -24.77
C LEU A 17 -14.62 4.40 -23.57
N ILE A 18 -15.53 4.01 -22.69
CA ILE A 18 -15.80 4.73 -21.43
C ILE A 18 -14.62 4.61 -20.47
N LYS A 19 -14.05 3.41 -20.32
CA LYS A 19 -12.84 3.17 -19.52
C LYS A 19 -11.64 3.94 -20.05
N ALA A 20 -11.59 4.20 -21.35
CA ALA A 20 -10.58 5.07 -21.98
C ALA A 20 -10.86 6.58 -21.80
N GLY A 21 -11.85 6.98 -21.00
CA GLY A 21 -12.15 8.38 -20.69
C GLY A 21 -13.01 9.11 -21.74
N LEU A 22 -13.65 8.39 -22.67
CA LEU A 22 -14.46 8.99 -23.75
C LEU A 22 -15.96 9.03 -23.42
N GLU A 23 -16.32 9.08 -22.14
CA GLU A 23 -17.72 8.95 -21.69
C GLU A 23 -18.66 9.94 -22.38
N ASP A 24 -18.28 11.22 -22.47
CA ASP A 24 -19.08 12.26 -23.12
C ASP A 24 -19.30 12.01 -24.63
N LYS A 25 -18.32 11.40 -25.30
CA LYS A 25 -18.38 11.08 -26.73
C LYS A 25 -19.15 9.77 -27.00
N VAL A 26 -19.20 8.85 -26.02
CA VAL A 26 -19.86 7.53 -26.11
C VAL A 26 -21.29 7.54 -25.58
N ASN A 27 -21.64 8.49 -24.71
CA ASN A 27 -23.01 8.63 -24.16
C ASN A 27 -24.10 8.72 -25.25
N PRO A 28 -23.90 9.39 -26.39
CA PRO A 28 -24.83 9.33 -27.52
C PRO A 28 -24.94 7.92 -28.14
N LEU A 29 -23.84 7.18 -28.24
CA LEU A 29 -23.83 5.79 -28.74
C LEU A 29 -24.56 4.84 -27.80
N LYS A 30 -24.40 4.99 -26.47
CA LYS A 30 -25.15 4.21 -25.47
C LYS A 30 -26.66 4.27 -25.69
N LYS A 31 -27.20 5.44 -26.04
CA LYS A 31 -28.64 5.62 -26.32
C LYS A 31 -29.06 4.86 -27.58
N LEU A 32 -28.23 4.86 -28.62
CA LEU A 32 -28.46 4.16 -29.88
C LEU A 32 -28.29 2.65 -29.78
N PHE A 33 -27.55 2.17 -28.78
CA PHE A 33 -27.34 0.75 -28.48
C PHE A 33 -28.24 0.22 -27.35
N SER A 34 -29.36 0.89 -27.05
CA SER A 34 -30.30 0.43 -26.02
C SER A 34 -30.79 -1.00 -26.29
N PRO A 35 -31.10 -1.79 -25.23
CA PRO A 35 -31.69 -3.12 -25.38
C PRO A 35 -33.01 -3.10 -26.17
N SER A 36 -33.81 -2.05 -25.98
CA SER A 36 -35.11 -1.87 -26.65
C SER A 36 -35.02 -1.80 -28.18
N GLN A 37 -33.87 -1.37 -28.73
CA GLN A 37 -33.65 -1.23 -30.17
C GLN A 37 -32.77 -2.35 -30.76
N GLU A 38 -32.26 -3.29 -29.95
CA GLU A 38 -31.35 -4.35 -30.39
C GLU A 38 -31.96 -5.24 -31.47
N LYS A 39 -33.20 -5.67 -31.27
CA LYS A 39 -33.92 -6.52 -32.22
C LYS A 39 -34.13 -5.84 -33.59
N GLN A 40 -34.30 -4.53 -33.60
CA GLN A 40 -34.43 -3.74 -34.82
C GLN A 40 -33.08 -3.62 -35.55
N ARG A 41 -32.00 -3.29 -34.83
CA ARG A 41 -30.62 -3.21 -35.38
C ARG A 41 -30.19 -4.54 -36.00
N MET A 42 -30.45 -5.66 -35.33
CA MET A 42 -30.10 -6.98 -35.85
C MET A 42 -30.86 -7.34 -37.12
N LYS A 43 -32.17 -7.06 -37.17
CA LYS A 43 -32.95 -7.26 -38.40
C LYS A 43 -32.46 -6.38 -39.55
N ALA A 44 -32.04 -5.16 -39.27
CA ALA A 44 -31.44 -4.29 -40.28
C ALA A 44 -30.10 -4.83 -40.79
N LEU A 45 -29.23 -5.28 -39.87
CA LEU A 45 -27.93 -5.88 -40.20
C LEU A 45 -28.08 -7.14 -41.05
N GLN A 46 -28.98 -8.05 -40.68
CA GLN A 46 -29.26 -9.27 -41.46
C GLN A 46 -29.85 -8.95 -42.84
N ARG A 47 -30.72 -7.95 -42.93
CA ARG A 47 -31.25 -7.49 -44.23
C ARG A 47 -30.16 -6.92 -45.13
N ALA A 48 -29.27 -6.09 -44.58
CA ALA A 48 -28.10 -5.58 -45.31
C ALA A 48 -27.19 -6.72 -45.77
N PHE A 49 -26.95 -7.72 -44.89
CA PHE A 49 -26.18 -8.92 -45.22
C PHE A 49 -26.78 -9.73 -46.37
N GLN A 50 -28.09 -9.96 -46.33
CA GLN A 50 -28.76 -10.68 -47.40
C GLN A 50 -28.74 -9.89 -48.72
N LYS A 51 -29.03 -8.58 -48.68
CA LYS A 51 -28.95 -7.73 -49.88
C LYS A 51 -27.55 -7.72 -50.49
N ALA A 52 -26.52 -7.58 -49.65
CA ALA A 52 -25.14 -7.60 -50.10
C ALA A 52 -24.79 -8.96 -50.71
N LYS A 53 -25.26 -10.06 -50.13
CA LYS A 53 -25.08 -11.42 -50.68
C LYS A 53 -25.78 -11.60 -52.03
N ASP A 54 -26.99 -11.07 -52.19
CA ASP A 54 -27.76 -11.15 -53.43
C ASP A 54 -27.14 -10.31 -54.55
N GLU A 55 -26.56 -9.16 -54.21
CA GLU A 55 -25.85 -8.28 -55.15
C GLU A 55 -24.44 -8.81 -55.50
N PHE A 56 -23.81 -9.50 -54.56
CA PHE A 56 -22.43 -9.94 -54.67
C PHE A 56 -22.28 -11.29 -55.41
N HIS A 57 -21.92 -11.21 -56.69
CA HIS A 57 -21.74 -12.38 -57.54
C HIS A 57 -20.28 -12.85 -57.58
N ASP A 58 -19.89 -13.71 -56.63
CA ASP A 58 -18.63 -14.45 -56.64
C ASP A 58 -18.86 -15.92 -56.23
N PRO A 59 -18.81 -16.88 -57.17
CA PRO A 59 -19.09 -18.28 -56.89
C PRO A 59 -18.07 -18.92 -55.93
N GLY A 60 -16.89 -18.34 -55.74
CA GLY A 60 -15.88 -18.82 -54.79
C GLY A 60 -16.15 -18.44 -53.33
N MET A 61 -17.06 -17.49 -53.08
CA MET A 61 -17.29 -16.92 -51.74
C MET A 61 -18.43 -17.58 -50.98
N GLY A 62 -19.23 -18.45 -51.63
CA GLY A 62 -20.45 -19.02 -51.03
C GLY A 62 -20.22 -19.71 -49.69
N ALA A 63 -19.18 -20.54 -49.57
CA ALA A 63 -18.85 -21.22 -48.32
C ALA A 63 -18.30 -20.27 -47.24
N LEU A 64 -17.64 -19.18 -47.62
CA LEU A 64 -17.11 -18.18 -46.69
C LEU A 64 -18.22 -17.29 -46.12
N LEU A 65 -19.21 -16.91 -46.95
CA LEU A 65 -20.35 -16.08 -46.51
C LEU A 65 -21.23 -16.80 -45.48
N GLU A 66 -21.24 -18.13 -45.50
CA GLU A 66 -21.94 -18.97 -44.51
C GLU A 66 -21.08 -19.30 -43.27
N ASN A 67 -19.80 -18.91 -43.24
CA ASN A 67 -18.87 -19.24 -42.15
C ASN A 67 -19.11 -18.32 -40.93
N PRO A 68 -19.30 -18.87 -39.71
CA PRO A 68 -19.42 -18.08 -38.48
C PRO A 68 -18.26 -17.12 -38.23
N SER A 69 -17.00 -17.53 -38.49
CA SER A 69 -15.81 -16.68 -38.32
C SER A 69 -15.79 -15.52 -39.32
N PHE A 70 -16.44 -15.65 -40.47
CA PHE A 70 -16.62 -14.55 -41.41
C PHE A 70 -17.67 -13.54 -40.92
N GLN A 71 -18.74 -14.04 -40.32
CA GLN A 71 -19.75 -13.18 -39.70
C GLN A 71 -19.16 -12.41 -38.50
N GLU A 72 -18.28 -13.03 -37.72
CA GLU A 72 -17.48 -12.37 -36.66
C GLU A 72 -16.60 -11.25 -37.23
N PHE A 73 -15.89 -11.53 -38.32
CA PHE A 73 -15.05 -10.54 -39.00
C PHE A 73 -15.86 -9.33 -39.52
N VAL A 74 -17.10 -9.56 -39.99
CA VAL A 74 -17.99 -8.47 -40.44
C VAL A 74 -18.40 -7.57 -39.27
N ILE A 75 -18.74 -8.14 -38.10
CA ILE A 75 -19.01 -7.36 -36.89
C ILE A 75 -17.77 -6.56 -36.50
N ALA A 76 -16.60 -7.18 -36.58
CA ALA A 76 -15.34 -6.53 -36.23
C ALA A 76 -15.10 -5.26 -37.06
N CYS A 77 -15.23 -5.36 -38.39
CA CYS A 77 -15.01 -4.24 -39.30
C CYS A 77 -15.99 -3.07 -39.08
N LEU A 78 -17.20 -3.37 -38.63
CA LEU A 78 -18.23 -2.35 -38.40
C LEU A 78 -17.99 -1.55 -37.12
N LEU A 79 -17.46 -2.21 -36.09
CA LEU A 79 -17.33 -1.64 -34.73
C LEU A 79 -15.88 -1.31 -34.34
N ASP A 80 -14.93 -1.45 -35.26
CA ASP A 80 -13.52 -1.10 -35.03
C ASP A 80 -13.36 0.45 -34.89
N PRO A 81 -12.91 0.94 -33.72
CA PRO A 81 -12.72 2.36 -33.47
C PRO A 81 -11.44 2.93 -34.06
N GLU A 82 -10.52 2.09 -34.56
CA GLU A 82 -9.22 2.49 -35.10
C GLU A 82 -9.22 2.49 -36.64
N GLN A 83 -9.61 1.37 -37.26
CA GLN A 83 -9.61 1.24 -38.73
C GLN A 83 -10.79 0.42 -39.24
N ARG A 84 -11.41 0.87 -40.34
CA ARG A 84 -12.54 0.19 -40.99
C ARG A 84 -12.22 -1.25 -41.46
N LEU A 85 -10.97 -1.50 -41.81
CA LEU A 85 -10.49 -2.77 -42.39
C LEU A 85 -9.10 -3.06 -41.81
N ASN A 86 -9.05 -3.70 -40.65
CA ASN A 86 -7.79 -4.27 -40.17
C ASN A 86 -7.55 -5.62 -40.86
N PHE A 87 -6.66 -5.61 -41.86
CA PHE A 87 -6.36 -6.81 -42.66
C PHE A 87 -5.45 -7.80 -41.94
N ASP A 88 -4.70 -7.36 -40.94
CA ASP A 88 -3.86 -8.25 -40.13
C ASP A 88 -4.75 -9.10 -39.21
N ASP A 89 -5.78 -8.48 -38.63
CA ASP A 89 -6.82 -9.18 -37.86
C ASP A 89 -7.68 -10.11 -38.73
N ALA A 90 -7.96 -9.69 -39.97
CA ALA A 90 -8.68 -10.51 -40.95
C ALA A 90 -7.92 -11.82 -41.28
N ALA A 91 -6.60 -11.73 -41.42
CA ALA A 91 -5.74 -12.89 -41.65
C ALA A 91 -5.73 -13.83 -40.43
N HIS A 92 -5.77 -13.26 -39.23
CA HIS A 92 -5.86 -14.03 -37.99
C HIS A 92 -7.22 -14.73 -37.81
N LEU A 93 -8.34 -14.06 -38.09
CA LEU A 93 -9.70 -14.61 -37.89
C LEU A 93 -10.11 -15.62 -38.98
N LEU A 94 -9.75 -15.35 -40.24
CA LEU A 94 -10.20 -16.15 -41.39
C LEU A 94 -9.14 -17.14 -41.90
N GLY A 95 -7.90 -17.03 -41.40
CA GLY A 95 -6.79 -17.93 -41.74
C GLY A 95 -6.53 -18.02 -43.25
N LYS A 96 -6.33 -19.25 -43.75
CA LYS A 96 -6.03 -19.50 -45.17
C LYS A 96 -7.14 -19.02 -46.15
N GLN A 97 -8.37 -18.85 -45.67
CA GLN A 97 -9.49 -18.37 -46.51
C GLN A 97 -9.37 -16.86 -46.81
N PHE A 98 -8.69 -16.09 -45.96
CA PHE A 98 -8.47 -14.66 -46.18
C PHE A 98 -7.64 -14.41 -47.44
N GLU A 99 -6.48 -15.06 -47.56
CA GLU A 99 -5.51 -14.76 -48.62
C GLU A 99 -6.07 -15.11 -50.02
N GLN A 100 -6.88 -16.16 -50.09
CA GLN A 100 -7.56 -16.59 -51.31
C GLN A 100 -8.64 -15.59 -51.77
N HIS A 101 -9.33 -14.93 -50.83
CA HIS A 101 -10.53 -14.15 -51.11
C HIS A 101 -10.43 -12.66 -50.75
N ARG A 102 -9.25 -12.15 -50.39
CA ARG A 102 -9.02 -10.79 -49.88
C ARG A 102 -9.69 -9.68 -50.68
N ARG A 103 -9.61 -9.72 -52.02
CA ARG A 103 -10.24 -8.72 -52.90
C ARG A 103 -11.76 -8.82 -52.90
N SER A 104 -12.28 -10.03 -52.88
CA SER A 104 -13.71 -10.35 -52.83
C SER A 104 -14.32 -9.93 -51.49
N ILE A 105 -13.63 -10.20 -50.37
CA ILE A 105 -14.01 -9.76 -49.03
C ILE A 105 -14.13 -8.23 -48.94
N LYS A 106 -13.12 -7.50 -49.43
CA LYS A 106 -13.15 -6.03 -49.44
C LYS A 106 -14.34 -5.48 -50.23
N ARG A 107 -14.65 -6.09 -51.38
CA ARG A 107 -15.78 -5.69 -52.22
C ARG A 107 -17.12 -5.99 -51.53
N PHE A 108 -17.27 -7.15 -50.90
CA PHE A 108 -18.46 -7.51 -50.13
C PHE A 108 -18.70 -6.52 -48.98
N LEU A 109 -17.68 -6.20 -48.19
CA LEU A 109 -17.80 -5.24 -47.08
C LEU A 109 -18.18 -3.83 -47.53
N ASN A 110 -17.74 -3.39 -48.71
CA ASN A 110 -18.16 -2.11 -49.26
C ASN A 110 -19.65 -2.10 -49.63
N ILE A 111 -20.17 -3.18 -50.21
CA ILE A 111 -21.60 -3.33 -50.55
C ILE A 111 -22.44 -3.38 -49.26
N MET A 112 -21.98 -4.14 -48.27
CA MET A 112 -22.59 -4.18 -46.93
C MET A 112 -22.75 -2.79 -46.32
N GLU A 113 -21.69 -1.99 -46.34
CA GLU A 113 -21.72 -0.65 -45.75
C GLU A 113 -22.63 0.30 -46.51
N TYR A 114 -22.70 0.17 -47.83
CA TYR A 114 -23.66 0.92 -48.64
C TYR A 114 -25.10 0.67 -48.14
N HIS A 115 -25.50 -0.59 -48.01
CA HIS A 115 -26.83 -0.95 -47.53
C HIS A 115 -27.08 -0.58 -46.07
N LEU A 116 -26.06 -0.60 -45.21
CA LEU A 116 -26.17 -0.17 -43.81
C LEU A 116 -26.27 1.35 -43.67
N MET A 117 -25.65 2.12 -44.58
CA MET A 117 -25.76 3.58 -44.61
C MET A 117 -27.10 4.08 -45.14
N GLU A 118 -27.83 3.27 -45.91
CA GLU A 118 -29.21 3.57 -46.31
C GLU A 118 -30.24 3.23 -45.23
N ASP A 119 -29.86 2.47 -44.19
CA ASP A 119 -30.77 2.10 -43.11
C ASP A 119 -30.82 3.19 -42.03
N GLU A 120 -32.03 3.61 -41.66
CA GLU A 120 -32.28 4.65 -40.64
C GLU A 120 -31.73 4.27 -39.26
N THR A 121 -31.55 2.97 -38.97
CA THR A 121 -31.04 2.49 -37.68
C THR A 121 -29.51 2.50 -37.63
N TRP A 122 -28.83 2.26 -38.75
CA TRP A 122 -27.38 2.04 -38.80
C TRP A 122 -26.59 3.24 -39.33
N SER A 123 -27.20 4.08 -40.15
CA SER A 123 -26.60 5.31 -40.68
C SER A 123 -25.99 6.20 -39.57
N GLU A 124 -26.80 6.55 -38.55
CA GLU A 124 -26.34 7.39 -37.44
C GLU A 124 -25.20 6.73 -36.63
N ILE A 125 -25.29 5.41 -36.41
CA ILE A 125 -24.26 4.65 -35.68
C ILE A 125 -22.93 4.70 -36.44
N LEU A 126 -22.96 4.40 -37.74
CA LEU A 126 -21.77 4.35 -38.58
C LEU A 126 -21.13 5.74 -38.74
N GLU A 127 -21.91 6.81 -38.85
CA GLU A 127 -21.41 8.18 -38.88
C GLU A 127 -20.69 8.57 -37.58
N ARG A 128 -21.23 8.17 -36.42
CA ARG A 128 -20.59 8.42 -35.12
C ARG A 128 -19.29 7.64 -34.97
N PHE A 129 -19.25 6.36 -35.37
CA PHE A 129 -18.00 5.59 -35.39
C PHE A 129 -17.00 6.15 -36.41
N ARG A 130 -17.44 6.67 -37.57
CA ARG A 130 -16.56 7.40 -38.50
C ARG A 130 -15.96 8.66 -37.86
N THR A 131 -16.78 9.39 -37.11
CA THR A 131 -16.33 10.60 -36.39
C THR A 131 -15.30 10.24 -35.32
N LEU A 132 -15.55 9.20 -34.51
CA LEU A 132 -14.60 8.71 -33.50
C LEU A 132 -13.27 8.26 -34.14
N ARG A 133 -13.32 7.50 -35.24
CA ARG A 133 -12.12 7.07 -36.00
C ARG A 133 -11.25 8.22 -36.51
N SER A 134 -11.85 9.37 -36.80
CA SER A 134 -11.13 10.53 -37.32
C SER A 134 -10.39 11.37 -36.26
N GLN A 135 -10.59 11.08 -34.97
CA GLN A 135 -10.00 11.86 -33.88
C GLN A 135 -8.64 11.30 -33.45
N GLN A 136 -7.59 12.11 -33.65
CA GLN A 136 -6.20 11.74 -33.33
C GLN A 136 -5.97 11.46 -31.83
N GLU A 137 -6.74 12.13 -30.97
CA GLU A 137 -6.76 11.93 -29.51
C GLU A 137 -7.19 10.50 -29.12
N ILE A 138 -8.19 9.93 -29.82
CA ILE A 138 -8.69 8.58 -29.55
C ILE A 138 -7.65 7.53 -29.90
N LYS A 139 -6.94 7.72 -31.03
CA LYS A 139 -5.84 6.84 -31.43
C LYS A 139 -4.74 6.81 -30.38
N SER A 140 -4.34 7.97 -29.85
CA SER A 140 -3.31 8.07 -28.82
C SER A 140 -3.71 7.47 -27.46
N LEU A 141 -5.00 7.50 -27.11
CA LEU A 141 -5.53 6.91 -25.87
C LEU A 141 -5.62 5.39 -25.96
N LEU A 142 -6.03 4.85 -27.11
CA LEU A 142 -6.05 3.40 -27.35
C LEU A 142 -4.63 2.82 -27.44
N GLU A 143 -3.66 3.57 -27.96
CA GLU A 143 -2.24 3.19 -27.94
C GLU A 143 -1.65 3.14 -26.52
N LYS A 144 -2.12 3.99 -25.60
CA LYS A 144 -1.63 4.05 -24.20
C LYS A 144 -2.21 2.97 -23.28
N ASN A 145 -3.45 2.55 -23.48
CA ASN A 145 -4.16 1.63 -22.59
C ASN A 145 -4.01 0.15 -22.98
N GLY A 146 -3.02 -0.18 -23.80
CA GLY A 146 -2.89 -1.49 -24.45
C GLY A 146 -3.87 -1.59 -25.62
N GLN A 147 -3.33 -1.82 -26.82
CA GLN A 147 -4.13 -1.95 -28.05
C GLN A 147 -5.04 -3.18 -27.96
N VAL A 148 -6.24 -3.02 -27.42
CA VAL A 148 -7.28 -4.04 -27.56
C VAL A 148 -8.08 -3.73 -28.82
N SER A 149 -7.71 -4.38 -29.92
CA SER A 149 -8.45 -4.30 -31.17
C SER A 149 -9.85 -4.94 -31.01
N THR A 150 -10.84 -4.45 -31.75
CA THR A 150 -12.19 -5.04 -31.76
C THR A 150 -12.18 -6.56 -32.05
N PRO A 151 -11.33 -7.08 -32.95
CA PRO A 151 -11.09 -8.51 -33.13
C PRO A 151 -10.63 -9.25 -31.86
N THR A 152 -9.77 -8.64 -31.04
CA THR A 152 -9.34 -9.18 -29.75
C THR A 152 -10.50 -9.29 -28.77
N VAL A 153 -11.37 -8.28 -28.74
CA VAL A 153 -12.62 -8.30 -27.95
C VAL A 153 -13.55 -9.41 -28.42
N ILE A 154 -13.78 -9.52 -29.73
CA ILE A 154 -14.65 -10.54 -30.33
C ILE A 154 -14.14 -11.94 -30.00
N ARG A 155 -12.83 -12.17 -30.14
CA ARG A 155 -12.20 -13.45 -29.79
C ARG A 155 -12.34 -13.77 -28.31
N ALA A 156 -12.10 -12.80 -27.43
CA ALA A 156 -12.28 -12.97 -26.00
C ALA A 156 -13.74 -13.33 -25.65
N VAL A 157 -14.72 -12.67 -26.29
CA VAL A 157 -16.16 -12.98 -26.17
C VAL A 157 -16.47 -14.40 -26.64
N VAL A 158 -15.95 -14.82 -27.80
CA VAL A 158 -16.18 -16.16 -28.37
C VAL A 158 -15.55 -17.26 -27.52
N GLU A 159 -14.31 -17.06 -27.05
CA GLU A 159 -13.66 -17.97 -26.11
C GLU A 159 -14.44 -18.05 -24.79
N GLN A 160 -14.93 -16.92 -24.28
CA GLN A 160 -15.73 -16.90 -23.06
C GLN A 160 -17.06 -17.65 -23.25
N LEU A 161 -17.75 -17.44 -24.37
CA LEU A 161 -18.94 -18.19 -24.75
C LEU A 161 -18.68 -19.70 -24.86
N ALA A 162 -17.51 -20.10 -25.35
CA ALA A 162 -17.11 -21.51 -25.44
C ALA A 162 -16.86 -22.13 -24.06
N THR A 163 -16.33 -21.37 -23.10
CA THR A 163 -16.12 -21.84 -21.72
C THR A 163 -17.39 -21.94 -20.88
N LEU A 164 -18.45 -21.21 -21.26
CA LEU A 164 -19.68 -21.06 -20.48
C LEU A 164 -20.73 -22.18 -20.72
N SER A 165 -20.34 -23.37 -21.18
CA SER A 165 -21.27 -24.28 -21.86
C SER A 165 -22.35 -25.00 -21.03
N ASP A 166 -22.47 -24.81 -19.71
CA ASP A 166 -23.55 -25.42 -18.91
C ASP A 166 -24.32 -24.47 -17.98
N ALA A 167 -23.72 -23.39 -17.48
CA ALA A 167 -24.37 -22.45 -16.55
C ALA A 167 -25.35 -21.47 -17.24
N VAL A 168 -25.22 -21.30 -18.56
CA VAL A 168 -25.89 -20.22 -19.32
C VAL A 168 -27.29 -20.57 -19.79
N LYS A 169 -27.71 -21.85 -19.75
CA LYS A 169 -29.05 -22.25 -20.22
C LYS A 169 -30.20 -21.68 -19.36
N SER A 170 -29.91 -21.10 -18.19
CA SER A 170 -30.90 -20.56 -17.25
C SER A 170 -30.94 -19.03 -17.13
N LEU A 171 -30.04 -18.30 -17.78
CA LEU A 171 -29.99 -16.82 -17.70
C LEU A 171 -30.81 -16.18 -18.83
N GLU A 172 -31.46 -15.06 -18.53
CA GLU A 172 -32.07 -14.21 -19.55
C GLU A 172 -30.99 -13.57 -20.43
N LYS A 173 -31.33 -13.27 -21.69
CA LYS A 173 -30.38 -12.82 -22.72
C LYS A 173 -29.60 -11.55 -22.33
N ASP A 174 -30.23 -10.66 -21.56
CA ASP A 174 -29.65 -9.39 -21.13
C ASP A 174 -28.62 -9.57 -20.00
N ASP A 175 -28.90 -10.45 -19.04
CA ASP A 175 -27.98 -10.78 -17.93
C ASP A 175 -26.72 -11.47 -18.46
N LEU A 176 -26.90 -12.37 -19.43
CA LEU A 176 -25.80 -13.05 -20.10
C LEU A 176 -24.85 -12.07 -20.81
N SER A 177 -25.39 -11.05 -21.46
CA SER A 177 -24.58 -10.04 -22.17
C SER A 177 -23.73 -9.20 -21.21
N GLN A 178 -24.28 -8.82 -20.06
CA GLN A 178 -23.54 -8.09 -19.02
C GLN A 178 -22.44 -8.93 -18.39
N GLU A 179 -22.71 -10.19 -18.09
CA GLU A 179 -21.75 -11.10 -17.47
C GLU A 179 -20.58 -11.43 -18.42
N ILE A 180 -20.87 -11.67 -19.69
CA ILE A 180 -19.83 -11.84 -20.73
C ILE A 180 -19.00 -10.56 -20.86
N SER A 181 -19.63 -9.38 -20.88
CA SER A 181 -18.91 -8.11 -20.98
C SER A 181 -17.96 -7.90 -19.81
N ARG A 182 -18.41 -8.20 -18.58
CA ARG A 182 -17.57 -8.12 -17.37
C ARG A 182 -16.36 -9.06 -17.46
N ALA A 183 -16.60 -10.33 -17.77
CA ALA A 183 -15.54 -11.35 -17.86
C ALA A 183 -14.53 -11.04 -18.97
N VAL A 184 -14.98 -10.50 -20.11
CA VAL A 184 -14.12 -10.09 -21.22
C VAL A 184 -13.24 -8.91 -20.84
N VAL A 185 -13.79 -7.90 -20.16
CA VAL A 185 -13.02 -6.74 -19.72
C VAL A 185 -11.98 -7.11 -18.65
N GLU A 186 -12.31 -8.05 -17.78
CA GLU A 186 -11.37 -8.62 -16.79
C GLU A 186 -10.25 -9.41 -17.47
N LYS A 187 -10.59 -10.26 -18.44
CA LYS A 187 -9.62 -11.04 -19.24
C LYS A 187 -8.69 -10.15 -20.08
N LEU A 188 -9.13 -8.96 -20.45
CA LEU A 188 -8.34 -7.98 -21.21
C LEU A 188 -7.48 -7.04 -20.32
N GLY A 189 -7.55 -7.15 -18.99
CA GLY A 189 -6.65 -6.45 -18.07
C GLY A 189 -6.90 -4.94 -17.89
N ILE A 190 -7.99 -4.38 -18.41
CA ILE A 190 -8.23 -2.93 -18.41
C ILE A 190 -8.86 -2.47 -17.09
N ARG A 191 -8.04 -1.87 -16.22
CA ARG A 191 -8.42 -1.32 -14.91
C ARG A 191 -8.88 0.14 -15.05
N ASP A 192 -9.99 0.52 -14.43
CA ASP A 192 -10.44 1.91 -14.48
C ASP A 192 -9.71 2.80 -13.45
N GLN A 193 -9.78 4.11 -13.64
CA GLN A 193 -9.12 5.11 -12.80
C GLN A 193 -9.54 5.02 -11.32
N LYS A 194 -10.83 4.76 -11.08
CA LYS A 194 -11.39 4.61 -9.73
C LYS A 194 -10.81 3.37 -9.04
N THR A 195 -10.65 2.28 -9.79
CA THR A 195 -10.09 1.00 -9.34
C THR A 195 -8.62 1.16 -8.97
N LEU A 196 -7.81 1.89 -9.74
CA LEU A 196 -6.40 2.14 -9.41
C LEU A 196 -6.24 2.94 -8.11
N ARG A 197 -7.04 3.99 -7.93
CA ARG A 197 -7.06 4.74 -6.67
C ARG A 197 -7.50 3.87 -5.50
N GLU A 198 -8.55 3.05 -5.67
CA GLU A 198 -9.01 2.14 -4.63
C GLU A 198 -7.95 1.08 -4.28
N LEU A 199 -7.22 0.55 -5.26
CA LEU A 199 -6.11 -0.38 -5.02
C LEU A 199 -4.98 0.28 -4.22
N TYR A 200 -4.58 1.50 -4.62
CA TYR A 200 -3.60 2.29 -3.86
C TYR A 200 -4.06 2.52 -2.41
N LEU A 201 -5.30 2.95 -2.20
CA LEU A 201 -5.83 3.18 -0.86
C LEU A 201 -5.94 1.88 -0.03
N LYS A 202 -6.28 0.75 -0.65
CA LYS A 202 -6.29 -0.56 0.02
C LYS A 202 -4.89 -0.95 0.48
N GLN A 203 -3.88 -0.72 -0.35
CA GLN A 203 -2.48 -0.98 0.02
C GLN A 203 -2.05 -0.08 1.18
N VAL A 204 -2.27 1.23 1.09
CA VAL A 204 -1.92 2.16 2.18
C VAL A 204 -2.65 1.81 3.47
N ALA A 205 -3.96 1.53 3.40
CA ALA A 205 -4.74 1.11 4.56
C ALA A 205 -4.18 -0.17 5.18
N TRP A 206 -3.80 -1.17 4.37
CA TRP A 206 -3.25 -2.42 4.87
C TRP A 206 -1.85 -2.24 5.48
N GLU A 207 -0.93 -1.58 4.79
CA GLU A 207 0.45 -1.37 5.26
C GLU A 207 0.51 -0.53 6.52
N ALA A 208 -0.29 0.55 6.58
CA ALA A 208 -0.31 1.46 7.71
C ALA A 208 -1.04 0.88 8.93
N ASN A 209 -1.96 -0.08 8.74
CA ASN A 209 -2.68 -0.72 9.85
C ASN A 209 -1.92 -1.86 10.51
N LYS A 210 -0.75 -2.24 9.97
CA LYS A 210 0.11 -3.25 10.60
C LYS A 210 0.68 -2.72 11.91
N LEU A 211 0.46 -3.47 12.98
CA LEU A 211 1.19 -3.32 14.21
C LEU A 211 2.37 -4.32 14.20
N PRO A 212 3.63 -3.85 14.12
CA PRO A 212 4.80 -4.71 13.95
C PRO A 212 5.01 -5.72 15.10
N TRP A 213 4.30 -5.53 16.21
CA TRP A 213 4.57 -6.24 17.45
C TRP A 213 3.44 -7.13 17.93
N THR A 214 2.28 -7.18 17.28
CA THR A 214 1.05 -7.70 17.91
C THR A 214 0.54 -8.99 17.25
N ILE A 215 1.29 -10.06 17.41
CA ILE A 215 0.79 -11.41 17.11
C ILE A 215 0.38 -12.04 18.45
N ILE A 216 -0.93 -12.31 18.59
CA ILE A 216 -1.48 -13.04 19.73
C ILE A 216 -1.22 -14.53 19.47
N SER A 217 -0.28 -15.11 20.23
CA SER A 217 0.04 -16.54 20.44
C SER A 217 -0.41 -17.59 19.40
N SER A 218 0.52 -18.45 19.02
CA SER A 218 0.36 -19.70 18.26
C SER A 218 -0.31 -20.86 19.00
N ASP A 219 -0.76 -20.68 20.25
CA ASP A 219 -1.39 -21.74 21.06
C ASP A 219 -2.80 -22.14 20.59
N TYR A 220 -3.27 -21.62 19.46
CA TYR A 220 -4.60 -21.90 18.94
C TYR A 220 -4.47 -22.55 17.56
N SER A 221 -4.69 -23.87 17.52
CA SER A 221 -4.62 -24.77 16.35
C SER A 221 -5.68 -24.51 15.27
N ASP A 222 -6.19 -23.29 15.16
CA ASP A 222 -7.35 -22.93 14.36
C ASP A 222 -6.98 -21.69 13.53
N GLU A 223 -6.51 -21.90 12.30
CA GLU A 223 -6.02 -20.85 11.37
C GLU A 223 -7.06 -19.75 11.09
N GLN A 224 -8.35 -20.03 11.32
CA GLN A 224 -9.42 -19.03 11.18
C GLN A 224 -9.57 -18.10 12.40
N LYS A 225 -8.88 -18.37 13.52
CA LYS A 225 -9.01 -17.62 14.78
C LYS A 225 -7.77 -16.83 15.19
N ALA A 226 -6.63 -16.93 14.50
CA ALA A 226 -5.48 -16.06 14.72
C ALA A 226 -5.72 -14.66 14.10
N ARG A 227 -6.62 -13.87 14.69
CA ARG A 227 -6.89 -12.51 14.22
C ARG A 227 -5.81 -11.57 14.77
N ILE A 228 -4.86 -11.21 13.91
CA ILE A 228 -3.85 -10.16 14.16
C ILE A 228 -4.57 -8.91 14.71
N ILE A 229 -4.05 -8.33 15.81
CA ILE A 229 -4.53 -7.02 16.29
C ILE A 229 -4.03 -5.96 15.31
N GLN A 230 -4.95 -5.15 14.81
CA GLN A 230 -4.64 -4.05 13.91
C GLN A 230 -4.46 -2.74 14.66
N LEU A 231 -3.69 -1.81 14.08
CA LEU A 231 -3.34 -0.54 14.70
C LEU A 231 -4.58 0.27 15.09
N ASP A 232 -5.55 0.38 14.19
CA ASP A 232 -6.75 1.17 14.39
C ASP A 232 -7.70 0.62 15.46
N GLU A 233 -7.53 -0.65 15.88
CA GLU A 233 -8.32 -1.30 16.92
C GLU A 233 -7.82 -0.97 18.34
N VAL A 234 -6.52 -0.67 18.50
CA VAL A 234 -5.87 -0.46 19.82
C VAL A 234 -5.15 0.88 19.95
N TYR A 235 -5.25 1.75 18.95
CA TYR A 235 -4.65 3.07 19.02
C TYR A 235 -5.21 3.87 20.21
N THR A 236 -4.30 4.52 20.94
CA THR A 236 -4.59 5.48 22.00
C THR A 236 -3.92 6.78 21.61
N ASP A 237 -4.68 7.88 21.68
CA ASP A 237 -4.23 9.18 21.21
C ASP A 237 -2.94 9.60 21.91
N LEU A 238 -2.01 10.18 21.15
CA LEU A 238 -0.79 10.76 21.71
C LEU A 238 -1.02 12.23 22.05
N ASP A 239 -0.36 12.72 23.11
CA ASP A 239 -0.30 14.15 23.37
C ASP A 239 1.01 14.73 22.84
N THR A 240 0.95 16.01 22.52
CA THR A 240 2.07 16.82 22.06
C THR A 240 2.21 18.06 22.92
N CYS A 241 3.41 18.63 22.93
CA CYS A 241 3.69 19.96 23.44
C CYS A 241 4.36 20.77 22.33
N GLU A 242 3.94 22.01 22.13
CA GLU A 242 4.58 22.91 21.16
C GLU A 242 6.02 23.21 21.57
N VAL A 243 6.92 23.18 20.59
CA VAL A 243 8.35 23.46 20.79
C VAL A 243 8.64 24.83 20.19
N GLN A 244 8.87 25.82 21.05
CA GLN A 244 9.26 27.17 20.65
C GLN A 244 10.77 27.33 20.74
N GLN A 245 11.43 27.66 19.61
CA GLN A 245 12.82 28.14 19.51
C GLN A 245 13.80 27.40 20.42
N ILE A 246 13.95 26.08 20.20
CA ILE A 246 14.98 25.28 20.87
C ILE A 246 16.12 25.04 19.88
N ASP A 247 17.22 25.74 20.09
CA ASP A 247 18.39 25.68 19.20
C ASP A 247 19.47 24.71 19.71
N ARG A 248 19.29 24.16 20.91
CA ARG A 248 20.23 23.25 21.57
C ARG A 248 19.52 22.08 22.24
N GLU A 249 20.14 20.92 22.16
CA GLU A 249 19.63 19.67 22.71
C GLU A 249 19.46 19.70 24.24
N ASP A 250 20.39 20.34 24.97
CA ASP A 250 20.28 20.48 26.44
C ASP A 250 18.99 21.20 26.87
N ALA A 251 18.59 22.22 26.12
CA ALA A 251 17.36 22.96 26.37
C ALA A 251 16.12 22.12 26.06
N TYR A 252 16.17 21.28 25.03
CA TYR A 252 15.14 20.29 24.74
C TYR A 252 15.01 19.28 25.89
N THR A 253 16.12 18.73 26.37
CA THR A 253 16.14 17.77 27.48
C THR A 253 15.55 18.37 28.76
N LEU A 254 15.88 19.63 29.08
CA LEU A 254 15.29 20.33 30.22
C LEU A 254 13.80 20.57 30.05
N MET A 255 13.34 20.94 28.84
CA MET A 255 11.92 21.06 28.53
C MET A 255 11.20 19.73 28.73
N MET A 256 11.76 18.63 28.25
CA MET A 256 11.16 17.30 28.37
C MET A 256 11.05 16.86 29.83
N LYS A 257 12.00 17.22 30.70
CA LYS A 257 11.91 16.96 32.15
C LYS A 257 10.70 17.64 32.80
N ASN A 258 10.32 18.82 32.31
CA ASN A 258 9.20 19.62 32.83
C ASN A 258 7.96 19.56 31.93
N ILE A 259 7.86 18.59 31.00
CA ILE A 259 6.77 18.54 30.02
C ILE A 259 5.38 18.44 30.65
N ARG A 260 5.29 17.85 31.85
CA ARG A 260 4.04 17.69 32.61
C ARG A 260 3.49 19.00 33.17
N GLU A 261 4.33 20.02 33.28
CA GLU A 261 3.92 21.37 33.73
C GLU A 261 3.47 22.24 32.56
N ARG A 262 3.58 21.74 31.33
CA ARG A 262 3.20 22.46 30.11
C ARG A 262 1.81 22.07 29.65
N GLU A 263 1.23 22.94 28.82
CA GLU A 263 0.01 22.63 28.10
C GLU A 263 0.27 21.52 27.09
N LEU A 264 -0.54 20.45 27.21
CA LEU A 264 -0.52 19.31 26.30
C LEU A 264 -1.71 19.40 25.34
N VAL A 265 -1.42 19.22 24.06
CA VAL A 265 -2.39 19.25 22.96
C VAL A 265 -2.43 17.88 22.29
N PRO A 266 -3.59 17.27 22.06
CA PRO A 266 -3.66 16.00 21.33
C PRO A 266 -2.99 16.08 19.96
N ALA A 267 -2.23 15.05 19.59
CA ALA A 267 -1.49 15.01 18.32
C ALA A 267 -2.42 15.14 17.10
N LEU A 268 -3.62 14.54 17.17
CA LEU A 268 -4.66 14.67 16.14
C LEU A 268 -5.14 16.10 15.97
N GLN A 269 -5.19 16.88 17.06
CA GLN A 269 -5.53 18.29 16.98
C GLN A 269 -4.40 19.12 16.36
N MET A 270 -3.14 18.76 16.64
CA MET A 270 -1.97 19.44 16.08
C MET A 270 -1.89 19.28 14.55
N ILE A 271 -2.14 18.07 14.05
CA ILE A 271 -2.15 17.81 12.60
C ILE A 271 -3.34 18.46 11.88
N ASP A 272 -4.49 18.60 12.55
CA ASP A 272 -5.64 19.35 12.00
C ASP A 272 -5.35 20.84 11.87
N ARG A 273 -4.72 21.46 12.88
CA ARG A 273 -4.45 22.91 12.92
C ARG A 273 -3.38 23.38 11.92
N HIS A 274 -2.33 22.61 11.71
CA HIS A 274 -1.14 23.09 10.98
C HIS A 274 -0.97 22.37 9.64
N SER A 275 -0.94 23.11 8.53
CA SER A 275 -0.73 22.58 7.18
C SER A 275 0.62 21.88 7.03
N ARG A 276 1.65 22.37 7.73
CA ARG A 276 3.01 21.80 7.79
C ARG A 276 3.41 21.56 9.24
N LEU A 277 3.63 20.30 9.62
CA LEU A 277 3.90 19.89 11.01
C LEU A 277 5.16 19.03 11.10
N LEU A 278 6.11 19.42 11.94
CA LEU A 278 7.22 18.60 12.40
C LEU A 278 6.86 17.98 13.75
N VAL A 279 6.80 16.65 13.82
CA VAL A 279 6.55 15.90 15.05
C VAL A 279 7.85 15.26 15.53
N MET A 280 8.37 15.78 16.64
CA MET A 280 9.52 15.25 17.34
C MET A 280 9.11 14.26 18.44
N GLY A 281 10.06 13.45 18.88
CA GLY A 281 9.87 12.59 20.04
C GLY A 281 10.99 11.57 20.21
N ASN A 282 11.13 11.09 21.44
CA ASN A 282 12.14 10.11 21.82
C ASN A 282 11.92 8.72 21.17
N PRO A 283 12.92 7.83 21.22
CA PRO A 283 12.75 6.44 20.81
C PRO A 283 11.50 5.80 21.46
N GLY A 284 10.70 5.09 20.66
CA GLY A 284 9.51 4.38 21.16
C GLY A 284 8.32 5.27 21.58
N SER A 285 8.37 6.58 21.33
CA SER A 285 7.29 7.52 21.67
C SER A 285 6.03 7.38 20.79
N GLY A 286 6.09 6.63 19.69
CA GLY A 286 4.94 6.38 18.81
C GLY A 286 4.82 7.28 17.58
N LYS A 287 5.88 8.00 17.16
CA LYS A 287 5.88 8.87 15.94
C LYS A 287 5.36 8.15 14.69
N SER A 288 6.05 7.09 14.27
CA SER A 288 5.66 6.28 13.10
C SER A 288 4.28 5.67 13.27
N THR A 289 3.94 5.24 14.49
CA THR A 289 2.61 4.70 14.82
C THR A 289 1.52 5.75 14.62
N PHE A 290 1.74 6.99 15.06
CA PHE A 290 0.79 8.09 14.88
C PHE A 290 0.55 8.41 13.40
N VAL A 291 1.61 8.57 12.61
CA VAL A 291 1.45 8.92 11.19
C VAL A 291 0.86 7.77 10.37
N LYS A 292 1.19 6.51 10.72
CA LYS A 292 0.55 5.32 10.14
C LYS A 292 -0.92 5.22 10.51
N TYR A 293 -1.29 5.51 11.76
CA TYR A 293 -2.70 5.54 12.17
C TYR A 293 -3.50 6.57 11.34
N VAL A 294 -2.97 7.78 11.18
CA VAL A 294 -3.61 8.81 10.34
C VAL A 294 -3.72 8.37 8.88
N ALA A 295 -2.64 7.84 8.30
CA ALA A 295 -2.64 7.32 6.93
C ALA A 295 -3.69 6.21 6.73
N CYS A 296 -3.77 5.27 7.67
CA CYS A 296 -4.74 4.18 7.68
C CYS A 296 -6.17 4.73 7.66
N LEU A 297 -6.51 5.63 8.58
CA LEU A 297 -7.87 6.17 8.68
C LEU A 297 -8.26 7.03 7.47
N LEU A 298 -7.34 7.83 6.92
CA LEU A 298 -7.58 8.59 5.68
C LEU A 298 -7.78 7.66 4.49
N ALA A 299 -6.99 6.60 4.38
CA ALA A 299 -7.13 5.61 3.32
C ALA A 299 -8.47 4.86 3.41
N GLN A 300 -8.84 4.41 4.61
CA GLN A 300 -10.14 3.80 4.87
C GLN A 300 -11.30 4.77 4.63
N ALA A 301 -11.16 6.05 4.96
CA ALA A 301 -12.16 7.06 4.67
C ALA A 301 -12.32 7.29 3.16
N GLY A 302 -11.22 7.27 2.40
CA GLY A 302 -11.25 7.34 0.94
C GLY A 302 -11.93 6.14 0.27
N LEU A 303 -11.94 4.97 0.93
CA LEU A 303 -12.59 3.74 0.46
C LEU A 303 -14.07 3.64 0.89
N ASN A 304 -14.35 3.90 2.16
CA ASN A 304 -15.61 3.56 2.83
C ASN A 304 -16.41 4.78 3.31
N GLY A 305 -15.91 6.01 3.11
CA GLY A 305 -16.57 7.26 3.48
C GLY A 305 -16.34 7.71 4.93
N GLU A 306 -17.24 8.58 5.43
CA GLU A 306 -17.04 9.37 6.65
C GLU A 306 -16.87 8.63 8.00
N PRO A 307 -17.31 7.39 8.24
CA PRO A 307 -17.18 6.76 9.56
C PRO A 307 -15.75 6.71 10.10
N HIS A 308 -14.75 6.60 9.21
CA HIS A 308 -13.34 6.59 9.60
C HIS A 308 -12.79 7.99 9.92
N LEU A 309 -13.37 9.05 9.35
CA LEU A 309 -13.00 10.43 9.68
C LEU A 309 -13.43 10.82 11.09
N GLN A 310 -14.49 10.22 11.62
CA GLN A 310 -14.92 10.46 13.01
C GLN A 310 -13.87 10.00 14.03
N LYS A 311 -13.10 8.95 13.71
CA LYS A 311 -11.96 8.50 14.53
C LYS A 311 -10.77 9.47 14.50
N LEU A 312 -10.69 10.37 13.50
CA LEU A 312 -9.67 11.41 13.40
C LEU A 312 -10.05 12.72 14.11
N ALA A 313 -11.21 12.78 14.77
CA ALA A 313 -11.68 14.02 15.39
C ALA A 313 -10.64 14.63 16.36
N PRO A 314 -10.41 15.96 16.34
CA PRO A 314 -11.05 16.96 15.49
C PRO A 314 -10.36 17.03 14.12
N TRP A 315 -10.99 16.52 13.05
CA TRP A 315 -10.43 16.56 11.70
C TRP A 315 -11.41 17.25 10.76
N SER A 316 -10.95 18.31 10.10
CA SER A 316 -11.79 19.22 9.31
C SER A 316 -11.51 19.18 7.80
N HIS A 317 -10.56 18.37 7.35
CA HIS A 317 -10.03 18.40 5.97
C HIS A 317 -10.61 17.33 5.03
N GLY A 318 -11.56 16.50 5.49
CA GLY A 318 -12.13 15.41 4.70
C GLY A 318 -11.15 14.26 4.42
N ALA A 319 -11.47 13.39 3.46
CA ALA A 319 -10.65 12.22 3.12
C ALA A 319 -9.50 12.59 2.16
N LEU A 320 -8.47 13.26 2.68
CA LEU A 320 -7.24 13.57 1.94
C LEU A 320 -6.56 12.28 1.45
N LEU A 321 -5.90 12.33 0.30
CA LEU A 321 -5.06 11.23 -0.18
C LEU A 321 -3.83 11.11 0.73
N PRO A 322 -3.64 10.00 1.47
CA PRO A 322 -2.44 9.82 2.26
C PRO A 322 -1.29 9.33 1.38
N VAL A 323 -0.16 10.05 1.39
CA VAL A 323 1.07 9.68 0.67
C VAL A 323 2.18 9.45 1.69
N PHE A 324 2.58 8.20 1.86
CA PHE A 324 3.60 7.81 2.85
C PHE A 324 4.98 7.69 2.21
N VAL A 325 5.95 8.40 2.76
CA VAL A 325 7.35 8.42 2.33
C VAL A 325 8.24 8.11 3.53
N GLU A 326 8.83 6.93 3.53
CA GLU A 326 9.95 6.62 4.42
C GLU A 326 11.20 7.36 3.92
N LEU A 327 11.71 8.31 4.71
CA LEU A 327 12.79 9.20 4.30
C LEU A 327 14.12 8.48 4.09
N ARG A 328 14.35 7.38 4.79
CA ARG A 328 15.52 6.51 4.56
C ARG A 328 15.50 5.87 3.18
N GLY A 329 14.36 5.30 2.77
CA GLY A 329 14.17 4.75 1.42
C GLY A 329 14.39 5.82 0.35
N PHE A 330 13.90 7.04 0.58
CA PHE A 330 14.12 8.16 -0.32
C PHE A 330 15.59 8.56 -0.40
N SER A 331 16.28 8.69 0.74
CA SER A 331 17.71 8.99 0.78
C SER A 331 18.54 7.95 0.03
N ALA A 332 18.26 6.66 0.22
CA ALA A 332 18.95 5.57 -0.46
C ALA A 332 18.74 5.63 -1.98
N TRP A 333 17.52 5.89 -2.44
CA TRP A 333 17.21 6.09 -3.85
C TRP A 333 17.92 7.32 -4.42
N LEU A 334 17.93 8.43 -3.69
CA LEU A 334 18.53 9.70 -4.13
C LEU A 334 20.04 9.56 -4.36
N ARG A 335 20.75 8.78 -3.54
CA ARG A 335 22.19 8.50 -3.72
C ARG A 335 22.51 7.82 -5.04
N ASN A 336 21.58 7.03 -5.57
CA ASN A 336 21.76 6.28 -6.82
C ASN A 336 21.44 7.13 -8.06
N GLN A 337 21.02 8.38 -7.90
CA GLN A 337 20.69 9.26 -9.02
C GLN A 337 21.90 10.05 -9.54
N THR A 338 21.96 10.19 -10.87
CA THR A 338 23.05 10.88 -11.59
C THR A 338 23.01 12.40 -11.44
N SER A 339 21.84 12.98 -11.14
CA SER A 339 21.67 14.40 -10.86
C SER A 339 21.45 14.62 -9.36
N ARG A 340 22.34 15.39 -8.72
CA ARG A 340 22.31 15.73 -7.28
C ARG A 340 21.69 17.09 -6.97
N LYS A 341 21.11 17.79 -7.94
CA LYS A 341 20.45 19.07 -7.66
C LYS A 341 19.13 18.80 -6.93
N SER A 342 19.07 19.15 -5.65
CA SER A 342 17.84 19.19 -4.85
C SER A 342 16.81 20.01 -5.62
N THR A 343 15.73 19.35 -6.02
CA THR A 343 14.57 19.96 -6.67
C THR A 343 13.34 19.14 -6.26
N HIS A 344 12.15 19.73 -6.36
CA HIS A 344 10.87 19.01 -6.17
C HIS A 344 10.79 17.72 -7.01
N GLN A 345 11.47 17.67 -8.17
CA GLN A 345 11.51 16.51 -9.07
C GLN A 345 12.14 15.28 -8.42
N CYS A 346 13.03 15.43 -7.43
CA CYS A 346 13.63 14.29 -6.74
C CYS A 346 12.56 13.45 -6.04
N LEU A 347 11.70 14.08 -5.23
CA LEU A 347 10.60 13.39 -4.54
C LEU A 347 9.51 12.93 -5.50
N THR A 348 9.15 13.73 -6.51
CA THR A 348 8.20 13.32 -7.56
C THR A 348 8.67 12.06 -8.29
N ASN A 349 9.94 12.02 -8.70
CA ASN A 349 10.52 10.85 -9.39
C ASN A 349 10.62 9.63 -8.47
N TYR A 350 10.91 9.84 -7.19
CA TYR A 350 10.91 8.77 -6.20
C TYR A 350 9.51 8.15 -6.00
N LEU A 351 8.48 8.99 -5.87
CA LEU A 351 7.08 8.54 -5.76
C LEU A 351 6.65 7.77 -7.01
N LYS A 352 7.08 8.22 -8.20
CA LYS A 352 6.85 7.51 -9.46
C LYS A 352 7.51 6.14 -9.47
N ALA A 353 8.77 6.06 -9.05
CA ALA A 353 9.51 4.81 -8.98
C ALA A 353 8.83 3.83 -8.00
N ARG A 354 8.49 4.30 -6.79
CA ARG A 354 7.77 3.53 -5.77
C ARG A 354 6.43 2.97 -6.26
N LEU A 355 5.64 3.76 -6.99
CA LEU A 355 4.39 3.29 -7.60
C LEU A 355 4.64 2.29 -8.72
N SER A 356 5.75 2.43 -9.45
CA SER A 356 6.11 1.54 -10.56
C SER A 356 6.67 0.19 -10.11
N ASP A 357 7.13 0.08 -8.85
CA ASP A 357 7.60 -1.19 -8.26
C ASP A 357 6.45 -2.20 -8.09
N ASP A 358 5.20 -1.73 -8.05
CA ASP A 358 4.00 -2.56 -8.00
C ASP A 358 3.24 -2.50 -9.33
N GLU A 359 3.34 -3.58 -10.12
CA GLU A 359 2.67 -3.71 -11.42
C GLU A 359 1.15 -3.49 -11.34
N THR A 360 0.54 -3.68 -10.16
CA THR A 360 -0.90 -3.55 -9.97
C THR A 360 -1.39 -2.10 -9.91
N ILE A 361 -0.51 -1.17 -9.51
CA ILE A 361 -0.82 0.25 -9.34
C ILE A 361 0.14 1.20 -10.08
N ALA A 362 1.13 0.68 -10.83
CA ALA A 362 2.06 1.48 -11.64
C ALA A 362 1.35 2.47 -12.57
N GLU A 363 0.24 2.05 -13.16
CA GLU A 363 -0.60 2.88 -14.05
C GLU A 363 -1.32 4.04 -13.33
N PHE A 364 -1.29 4.07 -12.00
CA PHE A 364 -1.90 5.15 -11.22
C PHE A 364 -1.10 6.46 -11.29
N TRP A 365 0.19 6.43 -11.68
CA TRP A 365 1.07 7.60 -11.64
C TRP A 365 0.50 8.89 -12.27
N PRO A 366 -0.08 8.89 -13.49
CA PRO A 366 -0.62 10.11 -14.09
C PRO A 366 -1.68 10.77 -13.20
N GLN A 367 -2.62 9.97 -12.68
CA GLN A 367 -3.66 10.45 -11.78
C GLN A 367 -3.10 10.88 -10.43
N PHE A 368 -2.11 10.14 -9.92
CA PHE A 368 -1.43 10.48 -8.67
C PHE A 368 -0.73 11.84 -8.76
N ALA A 369 -0.03 12.10 -9.88
CA ALA A 369 0.62 13.38 -10.14
C ALA A 369 -0.40 14.53 -10.27
N ASP A 370 -1.53 14.30 -10.94
CA ASP A 370 -2.62 15.27 -11.03
C ASP A 370 -3.23 15.56 -9.65
N LEU A 371 -3.44 14.54 -8.81
CA LEU A 371 -3.94 14.70 -7.45
C LEU A 371 -2.98 15.51 -6.58
N LEU A 372 -1.67 15.26 -6.68
CA LEU A 372 -0.65 16.06 -5.98
C LEU A 372 -0.66 17.53 -6.39
N ALA A 373 -0.98 17.82 -7.64
CA ALA A 373 -1.01 19.18 -8.22
C ALA A 373 -2.40 19.85 -8.16
N SER A 374 -3.42 19.17 -7.63
CA SER A 374 -4.80 19.65 -7.65
C SER A 374 -5.14 20.54 -6.45
N ASP A 375 -6.22 21.31 -6.58
CA ASP A 375 -6.83 22.07 -5.47
C ASP A 375 -7.42 21.18 -4.34
N LYS A 376 -7.38 19.86 -4.49
CA LYS A 376 -7.80 18.89 -3.47
C LYS A 376 -6.57 18.39 -2.72
N PRO A 377 -6.30 18.87 -1.49
CA PRO A 377 -5.09 18.53 -0.77
C PRO A 377 -4.91 17.02 -0.55
N ALA A 378 -3.67 16.57 -0.66
CA ALA A 378 -3.17 15.32 -0.10
C ALA A 378 -2.55 15.56 1.27
N LEU A 379 -2.39 14.50 2.07
CA LEU A 379 -1.54 14.50 3.25
C LEU A 379 -0.24 13.74 2.92
N ILE A 380 0.86 14.47 2.81
CA ILE A 380 2.19 13.92 2.55
C ILE A 380 2.90 13.69 3.88
N ILE A 381 3.23 12.43 4.14
CA ILE A 381 3.85 11.96 5.37
C ILE A 381 5.31 11.59 5.07
N PHE A 382 6.23 12.29 5.70
CA PHE A 382 7.66 12.00 5.67
C PHE A 382 8.09 11.40 7.01
N ASP A 383 8.22 10.08 7.07
CA ASP A 383 8.54 9.38 8.33
C ASP A 383 10.05 9.12 8.43
N GLY A 384 10.63 9.42 9.60
CA GLY A 384 11.97 8.98 9.98
C GLY A 384 13.12 9.82 9.44
N LEU A 385 13.09 11.16 9.60
CA LEU A 385 14.22 12.01 9.18
C LEU A 385 15.53 11.66 9.93
N ASP A 386 15.42 11.18 11.17
CA ASP A 386 16.54 10.67 11.96
C ASP A 386 17.19 9.42 11.36
N GLU A 387 16.45 8.66 10.54
CA GLU A 387 16.94 7.46 9.85
C GLU A 387 17.67 7.78 8.55
N VAL A 388 17.83 9.06 8.19
CA VAL A 388 18.62 9.56 7.05
C VAL A 388 20.07 9.84 7.47
N PRO A 389 21.08 9.54 6.61
CA PRO A 389 22.48 9.68 7.00
C PRO A 389 22.77 11.14 7.30
N GLN A 390 23.60 11.40 8.30
CA GLN A 390 23.85 12.77 8.75
C GLN A 390 24.35 13.69 7.62
N ASP A 391 25.25 13.18 6.77
CA ASP A 391 25.81 13.87 5.61
C ASP A 391 24.80 14.09 4.47
N HIS A 392 23.74 13.30 4.42
CA HIS A 392 22.68 13.40 3.42
C HIS A 392 21.41 14.10 3.92
N ARG A 393 21.28 14.32 5.23
CA ARG A 393 20.05 14.84 5.84
C ARG A 393 19.70 16.24 5.34
N GLY A 394 20.70 17.11 5.17
CA GLY A 394 20.50 18.46 4.60
C GLY A 394 19.88 18.41 3.20
N ALA A 395 20.42 17.57 2.30
CA ALA A 395 19.88 17.41 0.95
C ALA A 395 18.45 16.85 0.94
N VAL A 396 18.12 15.95 1.86
CA VAL A 396 16.74 15.44 2.03
C VAL A 396 15.81 16.56 2.52
N VAL A 397 16.24 17.37 3.48
CA VAL A 397 15.47 18.53 3.96
C VAL A 397 15.24 19.54 2.84
N ASP A 398 16.27 19.85 2.03
CA ASP A 398 16.13 20.71 0.85
C ASP A 398 15.08 20.15 -0.13
N CYS A 399 15.11 18.84 -0.39
CA CYS A 399 14.11 18.21 -1.27
C CYS A 399 12.70 18.29 -0.68
N VAL A 400 12.55 18.11 0.64
CA VAL A 400 11.26 18.25 1.33
C VAL A 400 10.76 19.69 1.25
N ASN A 401 11.61 20.68 1.48
CA ASN A 401 11.26 22.11 1.37
C ASN A 401 10.87 22.47 -0.07
N ASP A 402 11.66 22.04 -1.06
CA ASP A 402 11.35 22.28 -2.48
C ASP A 402 10.02 21.63 -2.89
N PHE A 403 9.77 20.40 -2.43
CA PHE A 403 8.54 19.68 -2.74
C PHE A 403 7.33 20.30 -2.06
N ALA A 404 7.45 20.67 -0.78
CA ALA A 404 6.41 21.36 -0.03
C ALA A 404 6.13 22.77 -0.56
N GLY A 405 7.17 23.45 -1.04
CA GLY A 405 7.13 24.76 -1.68
C GLY A 405 6.55 24.74 -3.09
N PHE A 406 6.70 23.64 -3.83
CA PHE A 406 6.11 23.47 -5.16
C PHE A 406 4.63 23.06 -5.08
N TYR A 407 4.31 22.09 -4.23
CA TYR A 407 2.95 21.57 -4.05
C TYR A 407 2.26 22.19 -2.81
N ASN A 408 2.23 23.52 -2.72
CA ASN A 408 1.85 24.28 -1.50
C ASN A 408 0.45 24.01 -0.96
N ASP A 409 -0.49 23.57 -1.79
CA ASP A 409 -1.87 23.32 -1.37
C ASP A 409 -2.00 22.05 -0.51
N ASN A 410 -1.00 21.17 -0.52
CA ASN A 410 -0.99 19.94 0.26
C ASN A 410 -0.66 20.17 1.74
N ARG A 411 -1.00 19.16 2.53
CA ARG A 411 -0.65 19.07 3.95
C ARG A 411 0.57 18.18 4.13
N TYR A 412 1.43 18.54 5.08
CA TYR A 412 2.72 17.90 5.30
C TYR A 412 2.93 17.56 6.77
N ILE A 413 3.43 16.36 7.02
CA ILE A 413 3.93 15.98 8.33
C ILE A 413 5.30 15.31 8.17
N VAL A 414 6.27 15.77 8.95
CA VAL A 414 7.60 15.17 9.05
C VAL A 414 7.77 14.63 10.46
N THR A 415 8.29 13.42 10.61
CA THR A 415 8.68 12.89 11.92
C THR A 415 10.20 12.85 12.05
N CYS A 416 10.71 13.18 13.24
CA CYS A 416 12.13 13.03 13.52
C CYS A 416 12.40 12.82 15.02
N ARG A 417 13.64 12.45 15.35
CA ARG A 417 14.15 12.56 16.72
C ARG A 417 14.82 13.92 16.94
N PRO A 418 14.76 14.47 18.17
CA PRO A 418 15.31 15.78 18.51
C PRO A 418 16.78 15.96 18.09
N TYR A 419 17.66 15.00 18.42
CA TYR A 419 19.09 15.07 18.08
C TYR A 419 19.36 15.22 16.58
N ALA A 420 18.45 14.73 15.73
CA ALA A 420 18.64 14.70 14.28
C ALA A 420 18.24 16.02 13.60
N TYR A 421 17.64 16.95 14.34
CA TYR A 421 17.08 18.20 13.82
C TYR A 421 17.49 19.44 14.63
N ILE A 422 17.47 19.35 15.97
CA ILE A 422 17.83 20.48 16.84
C ILE A 422 19.33 20.79 16.70
N GLY A 423 19.66 22.07 16.51
CA GLY A 423 21.04 22.54 16.36
C GLY A 423 21.73 22.15 15.05
N GLN A 424 20.98 21.61 14.09
CA GLN A 424 21.49 21.24 12.76
C GLN A 424 21.53 22.47 11.82
N PRO A 425 22.38 22.45 10.78
CA PRO A 425 22.55 23.59 9.87
C PRO A 425 21.42 23.73 8.83
N PHE A 426 20.46 22.81 8.81
CA PHE A 426 19.29 22.79 7.92
C PHE A 426 18.01 22.93 8.74
N GLN A 427 16.95 23.43 8.13
CA GLN A 427 15.64 23.58 8.76
C GLN A 427 14.53 23.29 7.74
N LEU A 428 13.40 22.77 8.22
CA LEU A 428 12.17 22.66 7.43
C LEU A 428 11.46 24.01 7.38
N ASP A 429 11.10 24.46 6.17
CA ASP A 429 10.55 25.79 5.92
C ASP A 429 9.04 25.86 6.22
N ASP A 430 8.66 26.77 7.13
CA ASP A 430 7.28 26.99 7.60
C ASP A 430 6.62 25.78 8.29
N PHE A 431 7.40 24.86 8.85
CA PHE A 431 6.87 23.74 9.64
C PHE A 431 6.67 24.16 11.10
N HIS A 432 5.44 24.04 11.60
CA HIS A 432 5.17 24.14 13.03
C HIS A 432 5.80 22.95 13.75
N THR A 433 6.45 23.16 14.89
CA THR A 433 7.19 22.09 15.59
C THR A 433 6.51 21.70 16.89
N ALA A 434 6.19 20.42 17.04
CA ALA A 434 5.63 19.85 18.25
C ALA A 434 6.43 18.60 18.66
N THR A 435 6.48 18.30 19.96
CA THR A 435 7.11 17.08 20.48
C THR A 435 6.09 16.21 21.19
N LEU A 436 6.16 14.90 21.00
CA LEU A 436 5.30 13.94 21.69
C LEU A 436 5.63 13.89 23.19
N ALA A 437 4.58 13.90 24.01
CA ALA A 437 4.66 13.70 25.44
C ALA A 437 4.57 12.21 25.80
N PRO A 438 5.16 11.78 26.94
CA PRO A 438 4.93 10.44 27.48
C PRO A 438 3.44 10.20 27.77
N PHE A 439 3.00 8.94 27.77
CA PHE A 439 1.63 8.62 28.17
C PHE A 439 1.33 9.03 29.60
N SER A 440 0.15 9.62 29.80
CA SER A 440 -0.39 9.84 31.13
C SER A 440 -0.89 8.53 31.75
N GLU A 441 -1.14 8.54 33.06
CA GLU A 441 -1.69 7.40 33.78
C GLU A 441 -3.07 6.98 33.22
N GLU A 442 -3.87 7.96 32.77
CA GLU A 442 -5.17 7.74 32.13
C GLU A 442 -5.00 7.03 30.79
N LYS A 443 -4.06 7.47 29.95
CA LYS A 443 -3.77 6.86 28.63
C LYS A 443 -3.20 5.45 28.76
N ILE A 444 -2.35 5.21 29.76
CA ILE A 444 -1.87 3.86 30.08
C ILE A 444 -3.06 2.92 30.38
N GLN A 445 -3.97 3.35 31.25
CA GLN A 445 -5.16 2.55 31.59
C GLN A 445 -6.09 2.36 30.40
N GLU A 446 -6.30 3.41 29.60
CA GLU A 446 -7.12 3.36 28.40
C GLU A 446 -6.58 2.33 27.41
N TYR A 447 -5.28 2.40 27.11
CA TYR A 447 -4.61 1.46 26.22
C TYR A 447 -4.76 0.01 26.70
N ILE A 448 -4.50 -0.24 28.00
CA ILE A 448 -4.66 -1.57 28.60
C ILE A 448 -6.10 -2.06 28.46
N LYS A 449 -7.10 -1.23 28.80
CA LYS A 449 -8.52 -1.60 28.73
C LYS A 449 -8.96 -1.87 27.29
N LYS A 450 -8.58 -1.00 26.33
CA LYS A 450 -8.85 -1.18 24.90
C LYS A 450 -8.29 -2.52 24.41
N TRP A 451 -7.05 -2.83 24.78
CA TRP A 451 -6.41 -4.08 24.38
C TRP A 451 -7.13 -5.33 24.90
N TYR A 452 -7.50 -5.36 26.19
CA TYR A 452 -8.22 -6.51 26.75
C TYR A 452 -9.66 -6.61 26.25
N HIS A 453 -10.32 -5.48 26.01
CA HIS A 453 -11.64 -5.44 25.38
C HIS A 453 -11.59 -5.96 23.94
N LEU A 454 -10.52 -5.67 23.20
CA LEU A 454 -10.35 -6.25 21.87
C LEU A 454 -10.17 -7.77 21.93
N GLN A 455 -9.46 -8.28 22.94
CA GLN A 455 -9.33 -9.72 23.15
C GLN A 455 -10.64 -10.39 23.55
N GLU A 456 -11.51 -9.68 24.29
CA GLU A 456 -12.89 -10.09 24.54
C GLU A 456 -13.70 -10.18 23.23
N ILE A 457 -13.70 -9.12 22.41
CA ILE A 457 -14.43 -9.08 21.13
C ILE A 457 -13.96 -10.19 20.19
N LYS A 458 -12.65 -10.46 20.15
CA LYS A 458 -12.06 -11.53 19.33
C LYS A 458 -12.26 -12.93 19.94
N GLY A 459 -12.88 -13.05 21.12
CA GLY A 459 -13.25 -14.31 21.75
C GLY A 459 -12.13 -15.01 22.52
N TYR A 460 -11.00 -14.34 22.75
CA TYR A 460 -9.88 -14.90 23.54
C TYR A 460 -10.18 -14.94 25.03
N PHE A 461 -11.00 -14.00 25.54
CA PHE A 461 -11.41 -13.94 26.94
C PHE A 461 -12.91 -13.71 27.09
N LYS A 462 -13.47 -14.16 28.21
CA LYS A 462 -14.82 -13.76 28.63
C LYS A 462 -14.80 -12.30 29.10
N PRO A 463 -15.92 -11.57 29.06
CA PRO A 463 -15.98 -10.16 29.49
C PRO A 463 -15.42 -9.92 30.90
N SER A 464 -15.80 -10.76 31.87
CA SER A 464 -15.28 -10.67 33.24
C SER A 464 -13.78 -10.90 33.33
N ASP A 465 -13.25 -11.86 32.56
CA ASP A 465 -11.83 -12.20 32.57
C ASP A 465 -10.98 -11.09 31.94
N ALA A 466 -11.47 -10.45 30.88
CA ALA A 466 -10.82 -9.32 30.23
C ALA A 466 -10.71 -8.11 31.16
N ILE A 467 -11.81 -7.75 31.84
CA ILE A 467 -11.84 -6.67 32.83
C ILE A 467 -10.90 -6.96 34.00
N ASP A 468 -10.96 -8.17 34.56
CA ASP A 468 -10.09 -8.59 35.66
C ASP A 468 -8.61 -8.52 35.28
N ARG A 469 -8.25 -8.99 34.08
CA ARG A 469 -6.88 -8.94 33.58
C ARG A 469 -6.39 -7.52 33.37
N ALA A 470 -7.21 -6.66 32.79
CA ALA A 470 -6.89 -5.23 32.64
C ALA A 470 -6.61 -4.59 34.00
N ASN A 471 -7.50 -4.80 34.97
CA ASN A 471 -7.35 -4.25 36.33
C ASN A 471 -6.12 -4.79 37.05
N ARG A 472 -5.82 -6.09 36.91
CA ARG A 472 -4.61 -6.71 37.50
C ARG A 472 -3.33 -6.14 36.89
N LEU A 473 -3.28 -5.92 35.57
CA LEU A 473 -2.13 -5.31 34.91
C LEU A 473 -1.93 -3.86 35.37
N ILE A 474 -3.01 -3.07 35.41
CA ILE A 474 -2.96 -1.69 35.91
C ILE A 474 -2.44 -1.65 37.36
N ALA A 475 -2.97 -2.51 38.24
CA ALA A 475 -2.52 -2.59 39.64
C ALA A 475 -1.05 -3.02 39.75
N ALA A 476 -0.62 -3.99 38.94
CA ALA A 476 0.75 -4.48 38.95
C ALA A 476 1.78 -3.44 38.45
N ILE A 477 1.46 -2.66 37.42
CA ILE A 477 2.33 -1.57 36.93
C ILE A 477 2.62 -0.57 38.06
N ARG A 478 1.59 -0.21 38.84
CA ARG A 478 1.71 0.69 39.99
C ARG A 478 2.51 0.07 41.13
N ALA A 479 2.14 -1.16 41.53
CA ALA A 479 2.74 -1.82 42.68
C ALA A 479 4.24 -2.13 42.50
N ARG A 480 4.68 -2.35 41.25
CA ARG A 480 6.04 -2.80 40.92
C ARG A 480 6.96 -1.69 40.38
N GLY A 481 6.54 -0.43 40.43
CA GLY A 481 7.36 0.70 39.95
C GLY A 481 7.69 0.64 38.46
N LEU A 482 6.78 0.09 37.65
CA LEU A 482 6.94 -0.06 36.20
C LEU A 482 6.37 1.14 35.41
N ARG A 483 5.88 2.17 36.11
CA ARG A 483 5.24 3.33 35.51
C ARG A 483 6.11 4.02 34.47
N ASP A 484 7.36 4.38 34.80
CA ASP A 484 8.27 5.09 33.88
C ASP A 484 8.47 4.35 32.54
N LEU A 485 8.37 3.02 32.57
CA LEU A 485 8.45 2.18 31.38
C LEU A 485 7.11 2.20 30.63
N ALA A 486 5.98 2.08 31.34
CA ALA A 486 4.64 2.10 30.77
C ALA A 486 4.26 3.45 30.13
N GLU A 487 4.92 4.55 30.49
CA GLU A 487 4.75 5.86 29.85
C GLU A 487 5.22 5.89 28.38
N ARG A 488 6.00 4.88 27.94
CA ARG A 488 6.39 4.72 26.54
C ARG A 488 5.47 3.70 25.85
N PRO A 489 4.72 4.09 24.80
CA PRO A 489 3.75 3.21 24.15
C PRO A 489 4.31 1.84 23.76
N LEU A 490 5.52 1.79 23.19
CA LEU A 490 6.17 0.53 22.81
C LEU A 490 6.36 -0.43 23.99
N LEU A 491 6.84 0.08 25.13
CA LEU A 491 7.08 -0.72 26.32
C LEU A 491 5.76 -1.18 26.96
N LEU A 492 4.74 -0.32 26.95
CA LEU A 492 3.41 -0.70 27.39
C LEU A 492 2.82 -1.83 26.54
N THR A 493 2.97 -1.75 25.21
CA THR A 493 2.56 -2.83 24.30
C THR A 493 3.23 -4.16 24.66
N ILE A 494 4.54 -4.14 24.94
CA ILE A 494 5.30 -5.34 25.36
C ILE A 494 4.77 -5.89 26.70
N MET A 495 4.54 -5.03 27.70
CA MET A 495 4.00 -5.45 29.00
C MET A 495 2.63 -6.11 28.86
N VAL A 496 1.75 -5.52 28.05
CA VAL A 496 0.41 -6.02 27.82
C VAL A 496 0.45 -7.40 27.14
N GLN A 497 1.35 -7.59 26.17
CA GLN A 497 1.55 -8.86 25.47
C GLN A 497 2.08 -9.97 26.39
N ILE A 498 3.11 -9.68 27.18
CA ILE A 498 3.66 -10.63 28.15
C ILE A 498 2.56 -11.05 29.14
N HIS A 499 1.78 -10.10 29.64
CA HIS A 499 0.69 -10.38 30.57
C HIS A 499 -0.44 -11.22 29.93
N SER A 500 -0.78 -10.98 28.66
CA SER A 500 -1.80 -11.77 27.97
C SER A 500 -1.39 -13.22 27.80
N THR A 501 -0.11 -13.47 27.44
CA THR A 501 0.41 -14.82 27.17
C THR A 501 0.73 -15.58 28.47
N LYS A 502 1.52 -15.00 29.38
CA LYS A 502 2.03 -15.71 30.57
C LYS A 502 1.07 -15.69 31.76
N LYS A 503 -0.06 -14.96 31.67
CA LYS A 503 -1.06 -14.75 32.75
C LYS A 503 -0.49 -14.18 34.06
N ARG A 504 0.75 -13.69 34.04
CA ARG A 504 1.42 -13.02 35.15
C ARG A 504 2.30 -11.93 34.58
N LEU A 505 2.42 -10.82 35.31
CA LEU A 505 3.48 -9.86 35.01
C LEU A 505 4.78 -10.29 35.69
N PRO A 506 5.91 -9.90 35.10
CA PRO A 506 7.20 -9.87 35.76
C PRO A 506 7.19 -9.13 37.09
N GLN A 507 7.79 -9.70 38.13
CA GLN A 507 7.81 -9.17 39.50
C GLN A 507 8.62 -7.89 39.63
N ASP A 508 9.62 -7.71 38.78
CA ASP A 508 10.49 -6.56 38.73
C ASP A 508 10.87 -6.20 37.28
N ARG A 509 11.67 -5.15 37.12
CA ARG A 509 12.16 -4.69 35.81
C ARG A 509 13.03 -5.75 35.12
N THR A 510 13.83 -6.50 35.87
CA THR A 510 14.75 -7.52 35.35
C THR A 510 13.98 -8.68 34.70
N GLU A 511 12.97 -9.21 35.39
CA GLU A 511 12.11 -10.25 34.84
C GLU A 511 11.32 -9.72 33.62
N LEU A 512 10.96 -8.42 33.60
CA LEU A 512 10.26 -7.82 32.45
C LEU A 512 11.13 -7.80 31.21
N TYR A 513 12.40 -7.41 31.35
CA TYR A 513 13.33 -7.47 30.23
C TYR A 513 13.59 -8.92 29.80
N ALA A 514 13.76 -9.84 30.75
CA ALA A 514 13.92 -11.26 30.43
C ALA A 514 12.74 -11.81 29.61
N ASP A 515 11.52 -11.53 30.04
CA ASP A 515 10.30 -11.98 29.38
C ASP A 515 10.10 -11.31 28.02
N ALA A 516 10.42 -10.01 27.89
CA ALA A 516 10.37 -9.29 26.63
C ALA A 516 11.41 -9.81 25.62
N VAL A 517 12.64 -10.07 26.07
CA VAL A 517 13.70 -10.67 25.24
C VAL A 517 13.28 -12.05 24.76
N ASN A 518 12.74 -12.89 25.65
CA ASN A 518 12.22 -14.20 25.27
C ASN A 518 11.10 -14.08 24.23
N LEU A 519 10.15 -13.16 24.43
CA LEU A 519 9.05 -12.91 23.49
C LEU A 519 9.55 -12.51 22.09
N PHE A 520 10.60 -11.70 21.99
CA PHE A 520 11.18 -11.33 20.71
C PHE A 520 11.97 -12.47 20.06
N LEU A 521 12.69 -13.28 20.84
CA LEU A 521 13.41 -14.45 20.33
C LEU A 521 12.46 -15.54 19.84
N GLU A 522 11.35 -15.79 20.54
CA GLU A 522 10.30 -16.74 20.13
C GLU A 522 9.74 -16.39 18.73
N ARG A 523 9.73 -15.11 18.35
CA ARG A 523 9.32 -14.68 16.99
C ARG A 523 10.35 -15.01 15.92
N TRP A 524 11.63 -14.92 16.25
CA TRP A 524 12.70 -15.29 15.31
C TRP A 524 12.67 -16.78 14.99
N GLU A 525 12.21 -17.61 15.92
CA GLU A 525 12.03 -19.05 15.71
C GLU A 525 10.87 -19.41 14.75
N GLY A 526 10.10 -18.44 14.24
CA GLY A 526 9.04 -18.67 13.26
C GLY A 526 7.82 -19.40 13.82
N HIS A 527 7.71 -19.54 15.14
CA HIS A 527 6.50 -20.04 15.79
C HIS A 527 5.32 -19.06 15.65
N VAL A 528 5.56 -17.86 15.11
CA VAL A 528 4.63 -16.72 15.17
C VAL A 528 4.28 -16.18 13.77
N ASP A 529 5.14 -16.35 12.76
CA ASP A 529 4.91 -16.03 11.34
C ASP A 529 5.25 -17.27 10.51
N GLN A 530 4.30 -17.78 9.71
CA GLN A 530 4.46 -18.98 8.87
C GLN A 530 5.47 -18.79 7.70
N GLU A 531 6.17 -17.65 7.62
CA GLU A 531 7.22 -17.36 6.65
C GLU A 531 8.61 -17.43 7.30
N ASN A 532 9.45 -18.35 6.79
CA ASN A 532 10.88 -18.56 7.03
C ASN A 532 11.43 -18.04 8.38
N ASN A 533 11.68 -18.94 9.33
CA ASN A 533 12.37 -18.60 10.57
C ASN A 533 13.83 -18.16 10.29
N ILE A 534 14.47 -17.43 11.21
CA ILE A 534 15.84 -16.92 11.01
C ILE A 534 16.85 -18.05 10.80
N LEU A 535 16.64 -19.22 11.41
CA LEU A 535 17.57 -20.35 11.32
C LEU A 535 17.56 -20.93 9.90
N ASP A 536 16.40 -20.97 9.25
CA ASP A 536 16.23 -21.39 7.86
C ASP A 536 16.85 -20.36 6.90
N VAL A 537 16.65 -19.06 7.15
CA VAL A 537 17.26 -17.98 6.35
C VAL A 537 18.78 -18.03 6.41
N LEU A 538 19.34 -18.27 7.60
CA LEU A 538 20.79 -18.39 7.79
C LEU A 538 21.34 -19.73 7.28
N ASN A 539 20.49 -20.74 7.11
CA ASN A 539 20.77 -22.07 6.57
C ASN A 539 22.11 -22.66 7.09
N MET A 540 22.26 -22.69 8.42
CA MET A 540 23.51 -23.06 9.07
C MET A 540 23.35 -24.34 9.90
N PRO A 541 24.05 -25.44 9.54
CA PRO A 541 23.97 -26.69 10.28
C PRO A 541 24.41 -26.50 11.74
N GLY A 542 23.57 -26.89 12.69
CA GLY A 542 23.87 -26.84 14.12
C GLY A 542 23.71 -25.47 14.78
N LEU A 543 23.33 -24.42 14.03
CA LEU A 543 22.94 -23.14 14.62
C LEU A 543 21.65 -23.32 15.44
N LYS A 544 21.64 -22.80 16.67
CA LYS A 544 20.50 -22.84 17.59
C LYS A 544 20.17 -21.42 18.02
N MET A 545 18.95 -21.21 18.50
CA MET A 545 18.53 -19.90 19.01
C MET A 545 19.37 -19.44 20.21
N SER A 546 19.92 -20.36 21.00
CA SER A 546 20.86 -20.06 22.07
C SER A 546 22.13 -19.34 21.58
N HIS A 547 22.61 -19.65 20.36
CA HIS A 547 23.77 -18.97 19.78
C HIS A 547 23.43 -17.53 19.37
N LEU A 548 22.29 -17.32 18.70
CA LEU A 548 21.82 -15.98 18.34
C LEU A 548 21.53 -15.12 19.58
N ARG A 549 21.00 -15.74 20.64
CA ARG A 549 20.80 -15.09 21.94
C ARG A 549 22.13 -14.62 22.55
N ALA A 550 23.15 -15.48 22.57
CA ALA A 550 24.48 -15.12 23.05
C ALA A 550 25.11 -13.99 22.22
N ALA A 551 24.92 -14.03 20.90
CA ALA A 551 25.37 -12.97 19.99
C ALA A 551 24.74 -11.61 20.33
N ILE A 552 23.42 -11.58 20.54
CA ILE A 552 22.72 -10.34 20.93
C ILE A 552 23.16 -9.82 22.30
N TYR A 553 23.47 -10.72 23.25
CA TYR A 553 24.00 -10.31 24.56
C TYR A 553 25.35 -9.62 24.40
N GLU A 554 26.24 -10.19 23.58
CA GLU A 554 27.54 -9.58 23.29
C GLU A 554 27.40 -8.24 22.56
N VAL A 555 26.50 -8.15 21.57
CA VAL A 555 26.19 -6.89 20.88
C VAL A 555 25.76 -5.82 21.89
N ALA A 556 24.88 -6.16 22.83
CA ALA A 556 24.44 -5.24 23.88
C ALA A 556 25.57 -4.80 24.80
N PHE A 557 26.44 -5.74 25.20
CA PHE A 557 27.62 -5.45 26.03
C PHE A 557 28.59 -4.50 25.33
N ARG A 558 28.96 -4.80 24.08
CA ARG A 558 29.87 -3.96 23.29
C ARG A 558 29.28 -2.57 23.06
N ALA A 559 28.00 -2.50 22.72
CA ALA A 559 27.27 -1.24 22.59
C ALA A 559 27.30 -0.44 23.91
N HIS A 560 27.14 -1.11 25.05
CA HIS A 560 27.15 -0.46 26.36
C HIS A 560 28.52 0.08 26.72
N GLN A 561 29.58 -0.67 26.38
CA GLN A 561 30.97 -0.25 26.58
C GLN A 561 31.37 0.93 25.69
N SER A 562 30.85 0.99 24.46
CA SER A 562 31.11 2.08 23.51
C SER A 562 30.21 3.32 23.72
N ALA A 563 29.31 3.30 24.70
CA ALA A 563 28.37 4.38 24.94
C ALA A 563 29.07 5.66 25.47
N ALA A 564 28.89 6.79 24.78
CA ALA A 564 29.40 8.08 25.22
C ALA A 564 28.54 8.75 26.31
N SER A 565 27.29 8.31 26.48
CA SER A 565 26.31 8.87 27.43
C SER A 565 25.64 7.79 28.27
N ALA A 566 25.28 8.14 29.50
CA ALA A 566 24.62 7.26 30.46
C ALA A 566 23.09 7.23 30.32
N GLU A 567 22.47 8.16 29.58
CA GLU A 567 21.01 8.35 29.59
C GLU A 567 20.27 7.67 28.41
N GLU A 568 20.98 7.26 27.35
CA GLU A 568 20.37 6.68 26.13
C GLU A 568 20.98 5.34 25.70
N ALA A 569 20.22 4.55 24.94
CA ALA A 569 20.75 3.36 24.27
C ALA A 569 21.89 3.79 23.34
N ALA A 570 22.96 3.00 23.28
CA ALA A 570 24.12 3.32 22.48
C ALA A 570 23.88 2.94 21.02
N ASP A 571 24.29 3.81 20.11
CA ASP A 571 24.35 3.51 18.69
C ASP A 571 25.29 2.34 18.40
N ILE A 572 24.78 1.41 17.59
CA ILE A 572 25.49 0.26 17.09
C ILE A 572 25.57 0.42 15.59
N GLU A 573 26.68 0.97 15.09
CA GLU A 573 26.89 1.05 13.64
C GLU A 573 26.69 -0.33 12.99
N GLU A 574 26.08 -0.36 11.82
CA GLU A 574 25.66 -1.58 11.13
C GLU A 574 26.88 -2.44 10.77
N GLU A 575 27.99 -1.80 10.41
CA GLU A 575 29.28 -2.48 10.23
C GLU A 575 29.74 -3.15 11.54
N HIS A 576 29.62 -2.46 12.68
CA HIS A 576 29.92 -3.05 13.99
C HIS A 576 28.96 -4.18 14.34
N LEU A 577 27.67 -4.03 14.07
CA LEU A 577 26.67 -5.08 14.28
C LEU A 577 27.02 -6.32 13.46
N ARG A 578 27.33 -6.16 12.17
CA ARG A 578 27.78 -7.26 11.29
C ARG A 578 29.06 -7.90 11.83
N ALA A 579 30.04 -7.09 12.22
CA ALA A 579 31.31 -7.57 12.74
C ALA A 579 31.18 -8.31 14.09
N TRP A 580 30.27 -7.87 14.96
CA TRP A 580 30.03 -8.50 16.26
C TRP A 580 29.15 -9.75 16.15
N MET A 581 28.27 -9.81 15.15
CA MET A 581 27.45 -10.99 14.86
C MET A 581 28.23 -12.08 14.12
N ALA A 582 29.16 -11.73 13.23
CA ALA A 582 29.86 -12.69 12.38
C ALA A 582 30.54 -13.85 13.15
N PRO A 583 31.23 -13.65 14.30
CA PRO A 583 31.81 -14.75 15.07
C PRO A 583 30.79 -15.82 15.53
N HIS A 584 29.54 -15.42 15.75
CA HIS A 584 28.44 -16.32 16.12
C HIS A 584 27.78 -17.01 14.92
N LEU A 585 28.22 -16.67 13.71
CA LEU A 585 27.70 -17.13 12.42
C LEU A 585 28.82 -17.71 11.54
N ASP A 586 29.69 -18.55 12.12
CA ASP A 586 30.89 -19.15 11.50
C ASP A 586 31.94 -18.14 10.99
N GLY A 587 31.92 -16.90 11.45
CA GLY A 587 32.78 -15.83 10.93
C GLY A 587 32.36 -15.32 9.54
N VAL A 588 31.18 -15.71 9.04
CA VAL A 588 30.74 -15.37 7.69
C VAL A 588 29.99 -14.04 7.69
N ILE A 589 30.63 -12.97 7.21
CA ILE A 589 30.03 -11.62 7.12
C ILE A 589 28.70 -11.64 6.37
N LYS A 590 28.61 -12.37 5.26
CA LYS A 590 27.37 -12.48 4.47
C LYS A 590 26.18 -13.06 5.26
N LYS A 591 26.44 -13.94 6.24
CA LYS A 591 25.38 -14.44 7.15
C LYS A 591 24.98 -13.37 8.16
N ALA A 592 25.93 -12.57 8.64
CA ALA A 592 25.63 -11.43 9.48
C ALA A 592 24.82 -10.36 8.72
N GLU A 593 25.08 -10.17 7.41
CA GLU A 593 24.25 -9.33 6.54
C GLU A 593 22.81 -9.87 6.45
N LEU A 594 22.64 -11.17 6.14
CA LEU A 594 21.31 -11.80 6.14
C LEU A 594 20.59 -11.68 7.47
N PHE A 595 21.31 -11.78 8.60
CA PHE A 595 20.73 -11.58 9.93
C PHE A 595 20.26 -10.13 10.13
N VAL A 596 21.11 -9.16 9.76
CA VAL A 596 20.82 -7.73 9.85
C VAL A 596 19.62 -7.36 8.96
N ASP A 597 19.54 -7.93 7.76
CA ASP A 597 18.40 -7.76 6.84
C ASP A 597 17.13 -8.41 7.43
N TYR A 598 17.24 -9.59 8.02
CA TYR A 598 16.11 -10.27 8.65
C TYR A 598 15.52 -9.49 9.83
N ILE A 599 16.36 -8.99 10.75
CA ILE A 599 15.89 -8.15 11.88
C ILE A 599 15.52 -6.74 11.42
N HIS A 600 15.95 -6.32 10.24
CA HIS A 600 15.55 -5.04 9.67
C HIS A 600 14.07 -5.06 9.26
N GLU A 601 13.63 -6.14 8.60
CA GLU A 601 12.25 -6.31 8.14
C GLU A 601 11.28 -6.68 9.27
N ARG A 602 11.81 -7.26 10.35
CA ARG A 602 11.01 -7.73 11.50
C ARG A 602 11.38 -6.94 12.73
N ALA A 603 10.44 -6.11 13.18
CA ALA A 603 10.63 -5.35 14.40
C ALA A 603 11.00 -6.31 15.56
N GLY A 604 12.20 -6.13 16.13
CA GLY A 604 12.82 -7.05 17.09
C GLY A 604 13.62 -6.35 18.20
N LEU A 605 14.56 -7.09 18.81
CA LEU A 605 15.41 -6.57 19.90
C LEU A 605 16.37 -5.45 19.49
N LEU A 606 16.58 -5.26 18.19
CA LEU A 606 17.36 -4.18 17.62
C LEU A 606 16.43 -3.39 16.70
N ILE A 607 16.34 -2.08 16.95
CA ILE A 607 15.58 -1.13 16.16
C ILE A 607 16.60 -0.22 15.49
N ARG A 608 16.38 0.08 14.21
CA ARG A 608 17.22 1.05 13.52
C ARG A 608 17.11 2.42 14.20
N HIS A 609 18.25 3.02 14.52
CA HIS A 609 18.35 4.32 15.20
C HIS A 609 18.79 5.44 14.26
N LYS A 610 19.73 5.13 13.36
CA LYS A 610 20.26 5.98 12.30
C LYS A 610 20.38 5.16 11.02
N THR A 611 20.76 5.79 9.92
CA THR A 611 20.81 5.07 8.64
C THR A 611 21.67 3.86 8.66
N ASP A 612 22.83 3.88 9.29
CA ASP A 612 23.67 2.70 9.41
C ASP A 612 23.93 2.40 10.88
N ALA A 613 22.94 2.61 11.76
CA ALA A 613 23.08 2.24 13.17
C ALA A 613 21.79 1.70 13.76
N TYR A 614 21.95 0.77 14.69
CA TYR A 614 20.91 0.11 15.45
C TYR A 614 21.00 0.50 16.92
N GLN A 615 19.88 0.41 17.63
CA GLN A 615 19.81 0.52 19.07
C GLN A 615 18.82 -0.47 19.63
N PHE A 616 18.98 -0.79 20.91
CA PHE A 616 17.92 -1.47 21.64
C PHE A 616 16.71 -0.54 21.81
N PRO A 617 15.48 -1.10 21.88
CA PRO A 617 14.25 -0.32 22.05
C PRO A 617 14.27 0.68 23.21
N HIS A 618 15.06 0.37 24.24
CA HIS A 618 15.33 1.26 25.36
C HIS A 618 16.68 0.92 26.00
N ARG A 619 17.35 1.90 26.62
CA ARG A 619 18.65 1.73 27.28
C ARG A 619 18.66 0.59 28.29
N SER A 620 17.59 0.43 29.04
CA SER A 620 17.51 -0.65 30.03
C SER A 620 17.50 -2.05 29.42
N PHE A 621 17.04 -2.23 28.17
CA PHE A 621 17.17 -3.51 27.46
C PHE A 621 18.63 -3.80 27.13
N GLN A 622 19.34 -2.78 26.64
CA GLN A 622 20.77 -2.89 26.39
C GLN A 622 21.54 -3.24 27.67
N GLU A 623 21.26 -2.54 28.78
CA GLU A 623 21.85 -2.82 30.09
C GLU A 623 21.57 -4.22 30.58
N PHE A 624 20.31 -4.66 30.48
CA PHE A 624 19.91 -6.01 30.86
C PHE A 624 20.65 -7.08 30.04
N LEU A 625 20.70 -6.92 28.72
CA LEU A 625 21.38 -7.86 27.82
C LEU A 625 22.90 -7.85 28.01
N ALA A 626 23.49 -6.68 28.26
CA ALA A 626 24.90 -6.53 28.60
C ALA A 626 25.23 -7.25 29.92
N ALA A 627 24.36 -7.13 30.93
CA ALA A 627 24.50 -7.87 32.19
C ALA A 627 24.38 -9.39 31.97
N CYS A 628 23.47 -9.83 31.09
CA CYS A 628 23.40 -11.25 30.72
C CYS A 628 24.68 -11.75 30.04
N HIS A 629 25.34 -10.93 29.21
CA HIS A 629 26.64 -11.29 28.62
C HIS A 629 27.72 -11.47 29.69
N LEU A 630 27.80 -10.55 30.64
CA LEU A 630 28.77 -10.61 31.74
C LEU A 630 28.61 -11.88 32.57
N LEU A 631 27.37 -12.28 32.88
CA LEU A 631 27.07 -13.50 33.63
C LEU A 631 27.46 -14.80 32.89
N MET A 632 27.70 -14.75 31.58
CA MET A 632 28.14 -15.90 30.78
C MET A 632 29.67 -16.04 30.71
N GLN A 633 30.43 -15.04 31.17
CA GLN A 633 31.89 -15.09 31.18
C GLN A 633 32.38 -15.88 32.39
N GLU A 634 33.32 -16.81 32.19
CA GLU A 634 33.86 -17.68 33.24
C GLU A 634 34.52 -16.89 34.38
N ASP A 635 35.03 -15.68 34.10
CA ASP A 635 35.76 -14.82 35.05
C ASP A 635 34.88 -13.88 35.90
N PHE A 636 33.54 -13.88 35.70
CA PHE A 636 32.64 -12.94 36.38
C PHE A 636 31.93 -13.51 37.61
N ILE A 637 31.88 -14.84 37.75
CA ILE A 637 31.35 -15.57 38.92
C ILE A 637 32.51 -15.94 39.84
#